data_AF-A0A7C3C566-F1
#
_entry.id   AF-A0A7C3C566-F1
#
_cell.length_a   1.000
_cell.length_b   1.000
_cell.length_c   1.000
_cell.angle_alpha   90.00
_cell.angle_beta   90.00
_cell.angle_gamma   90.00
#
_symmetry.space_group_name_H-M   'P 1'
#
loop_
_entity.id
_entity.type
_entity.pdbx_description
1 polymer ?
#
loop_
_entity_poly.entity_id
_entity_poly.type
_entity_poly.pdbx_seq_one_letter_code
_entity_poly.pdbx_strand_id
1 'polypeptide(L)'
;APDGRLVGFRHVIPEAAPGARLTRDEAHRIAEEFLRGQTGAPHRLVEEQLQERPERYDYVFTWEQEGFRVKDATYRRTVVIQGGDVGRYSEYLHVPERWTREYQRLRSANELYAAIAWALFAVLIVAAIAVLVRALRRREIRWTPLLAVCGAVGAVAVLNEWNLLPFYVDSMPTSSTFGEMVALSLLSGLGTGVGYLAYVLLAAAAGVALYRWSAPERLALPKVFSARGLQTREFFRGAVAGLGFAGAHMAYVVGFYLLGKRFGVWTPQDVGYSDVLSTAAPWLYPMAVGVLASTSEEFWFRLLAIPLLKRYLKSSWLAVLIPAFVWGFLHANYPQQPGYIRGIEVGIIGVAAGWLFLRFGIVATLVWHYTIDAVLVSTMLFEAQGWHFRLSGILVSAAVLAPLGYCLWRYRRRGGFLVEEELLNRAEAPEVAREAPVRQVPGDPIRGAWPVRYLYLAAAAALAAGWWVKPVVFGDFIEIKIPRAEALRIADAALTGRGEDPATWRRAVTFLPNLSLEDFEYLRQTAGPEAANRIVEERTFHGVWYVRYVRPIERQEWRVYVRQDGRAYRVDHLLAETDPGADLPEDEALATAHDYVTREQQIDLGRYRLVSSNSEKRERRRDYDFVWEDTQFRVGEARARLSLSLLGDEPAFFRKFLKLPEEWLRAYRRPRLQQ
;
A
#
# COMPACT_ATOMS: atom_id res chain seq x y z
N ALA A 1 -15.35 20.12 -7.29
CA ALA A 1 -14.07 20.76 -7.67
C ALA A 1 -13.75 21.88 -6.68
N PRO A 2 -12.50 22.38 -6.63
CA PRO A 2 -12.10 23.45 -5.70
C PRO A 2 -12.92 24.74 -5.81
N ASP A 3 -13.55 24.97 -6.96
CA ASP A 3 -14.48 26.07 -7.26
C ASP A 3 -15.94 25.78 -6.85
N GLY A 4 -16.21 24.65 -6.21
CA GLY A 4 -17.55 24.23 -5.80
C GLY A 4 -18.38 23.55 -6.88
N ARG A 5 -17.87 23.39 -8.12
CA ARG A 5 -18.61 22.68 -9.17
C ARG A 5 -18.72 21.19 -8.87
N LEU A 6 -19.87 20.58 -9.17
CA LEU A 6 -20.04 19.13 -9.17
C LEU A 6 -19.22 18.55 -10.34
N VAL A 7 -18.22 17.71 -10.02
CA VAL A 7 -17.35 17.06 -11.03
C VAL A 7 -17.48 15.53 -11.02
N GLY A 8 -18.37 15.03 -10.17
CA GLY A 8 -18.68 13.62 -10.09
C GLY A 8 -19.46 13.27 -8.84
N PHE A 9 -20.15 12.14 -8.89
CA PHE A 9 -20.78 11.49 -7.75
C PHE A 9 -20.94 10.00 -8.04
N ARG A 10 -21.20 9.20 -7.01
CA ARG A 10 -21.50 7.78 -7.14
C ARG A 10 -22.57 7.39 -6.11
N HIS A 11 -23.66 6.84 -6.59
CA HIS A 11 -24.70 6.18 -5.82
C HIS A 11 -24.52 4.66 -5.95
N VAL A 12 -24.43 3.97 -4.82
CA VAL A 12 -24.24 2.52 -4.76
C VAL A 12 -25.51 1.90 -4.19
N ILE A 13 -26.19 1.08 -4.99
CA ILE A 13 -27.42 0.38 -4.61
C ILE A 13 -27.21 -1.15 -4.70
N PRO A 14 -27.93 -1.96 -3.90
CA PRO A 14 -27.87 -3.43 -3.96
C PRO A 14 -28.10 -3.98 -5.38
N GLU A 15 -27.53 -5.15 -5.69
CA GLU A 15 -27.70 -5.74 -7.03
C GLU A 15 -29.17 -6.09 -7.33
N ALA A 16 -29.91 -6.49 -6.29
CA ALA A 16 -31.33 -6.84 -6.36
C ALA A 16 -32.28 -5.63 -6.22
N ALA A 17 -31.75 -4.41 -6.08
CA ALA A 17 -32.62 -3.23 -6.00
C ALA A 17 -33.43 -3.08 -7.31
N PRO A 18 -34.75 -2.88 -7.22
CA PRO A 18 -35.62 -2.78 -8.39
C PRO A 18 -35.29 -1.54 -9.21
N GLY A 19 -35.58 -1.60 -10.51
CA GLY A 19 -35.44 -0.46 -11.41
C GLY A 19 -35.96 -0.78 -12.80
N ALA A 20 -35.99 0.22 -13.66
CA ALA A 20 -36.40 0.04 -15.04
C ALA A 20 -35.39 -0.82 -15.83
N ARG A 21 -35.90 -1.69 -16.70
CA ARG A 21 -35.14 -2.34 -17.78
C ARG A 21 -35.27 -1.50 -19.04
N LEU A 22 -34.62 -0.33 -19.05
CA LEU A 22 -34.69 0.60 -20.16
C LEU A 22 -34.05 0.02 -21.43
N THR A 23 -34.56 0.44 -22.59
CA THR A 23 -33.84 0.25 -23.85
C THR A 23 -32.57 1.09 -23.86
N ARG A 24 -31.62 0.67 -24.70
CA ARG A 24 -30.35 1.38 -24.92
C ARG A 24 -30.58 2.86 -25.25
N ASP A 25 -31.52 3.17 -26.14
CA ASP A 25 -31.77 4.55 -26.57
C ASP A 25 -32.46 5.39 -25.49
N GLU A 26 -33.34 4.80 -24.68
CA GLU A 26 -33.93 5.50 -23.53
C GLU A 26 -32.87 5.85 -22.49
N ALA A 27 -32.01 4.89 -22.12
CA ALA A 27 -30.93 5.12 -21.18
C ALA A 27 -29.89 6.11 -21.72
N HIS A 28 -29.53 6.00 -23.00
CA HIS A 28 -28.60 6.92 -23.66
C HIS A 28 -29.15 8.35 -23.66
N ARG A 29 -30.45 8.54 -23.94
CA ARG A 29 -31.11 9.85 -23.89
C ARG A 29 -31.06 10.47 -22.48
N ILE A 30 -31.34 9.70 -21.43
CA ILE A 30 -31.25 10.19 -20.04
C ILE A 30 -29.82 10.62 -19.72
N ALA A 31 -28.85 9.80 -20.11
CA ALA A 31 -27.45 10.07 -19.87
C ALA A 31 -26.94 11.30 -20.66
N GLU A 32 -27.38 11.46 -21.90
CA GLU A 32 -27.07 12.62 -22.75
C GLU A 32 -27.71 13.91 -22.21
N GLU A 33 -28.97 13.86 -21.78
CA GLU A 33 -29.66 14.99 -21.16
C GLU A 33 -28.93 15.44 -19.88
N PHE A 34 -28.55 14.49 -19.02
CA PHE A 34 -27.73 14.77 -17.86
C PHE A 34 -26.39 15.41 -18.25
N LEU A 35 -25.69 14.85 -19.24
CA LEU A 35 -24.38 15.33 -19.69
C LEU A 35 -24.45 16.75 -20.28
N ARG A 36 -25.50 17.07 -21.06
CA ARG A 36 -25.76 18.42 -21.58
C ARG A 36 -25.96 19.44 -20.46
N GLY A 37 -26.53 19.01 -19.34
CA GLY A 37 -26.63 19.83 -18.12
C GLY A 37 -25.29 20.09 -17.44
N GLN A 38 -24.29 19.22 -17.62
CA GLN A 38 -22.95 19.37 -17.01
C GLN A 38 -21.98 20.17 -17.90
N THR A 39 -22.07 20.02 -19.22
CA THR A 39 -21.11 20.65 -20.15
C THR A 39 -21.73 20.98 -21.50
N GLY A 40 -21.33 22.12 -22.07
CA GLY A 40 -21.64 22.52 -23.45
C GLY A 40 -20.56 22.12 -24.47
N ALA A 41 -19.50 21.42 -24.04
CA ALA A 41 -18.43 21.00 -24.95
C ALA A 41 -18.91 19.88 -25.89
N PRO A 42 -18.53 19.92 -27.18
CA PRO A 42 -18.85 18.84 -28.11
C PRO A 42 -18.21 17.52 -27.64
N HIS A 43 -18.92 16.41 -27.80
CA HIS A 43 -18.51 15.12 -27.28
C HIS A 43 -19.02 13.97 -28.15
N ARG A 44 -18.24 12.89 -28.22
CA ARG A 44 -18.52 11.70 -29.01
C ARG A 44 -18.53 10.46 -28.11
N LEU A 45 -19.56 9.63 -28.24
CA LEU A 45 -19.64 8.35 -27.52
C LEU A 45 -18.53 7.41 -28.00
N VAL A 46 -17.72 6.88 -27.08
CA VAL A 46 -16.57 6.01 -27.39
C VAL A 46 -16.68 4.63 -26.75
N GLU A 47 -17.43 4.50 -25.66
CA GLU A 47 -17.65 3.22 -24.98
C GLU A 47 -19.07 3.17 -24.42
N GLU A 48 -19.68 1.99 -24.51
CA GLU A 48 -21.00 1.70 -23.98
C GLU A 48 -20.98 0.32 -23.32
N GLN A 49 -21.56 0.21 -22.13
CA GLN A 49 -21.68 -1.05 -21.42
C GLN A 49 -23.11 -1.26 -20.96
N LEU A 50 -23.62 -2.49 -21.14
CA LEU A 50 -24.84 -2.98 -20.50
C LEU A 50 -24.47 -3.96 -19.39
N GLN A 51 -24.96 -3.71 -18.19
CA GLN A 51 -24.92 -4.65 -17.07
C GLN A 51 -26.35 -5.07 -16.70
N GLU A 52 -26.68 -6.33 -16.98
CA GLU A 52 -27.92 -6.95 -16.55
C GLU A 52 -27.86 -7.29 -15.05
N ARG A 53 -28.72 -6.62 -14.28
CA ARG A 53 -28.99 -6.94 -12.87
C ARG A 53 -30.27 -7.76 -12.77
N PRO A 54 -30.49 -8.50 -11.66
CA PRO A 54 -31.72 -9.30 -11.49
C PRO A 54 -33.01 -8.53 -11.81
N GLU A 55 -33.15 -7.32 -11.27
CA GLU A 55 -34.40 -6.54 -11.31
C GLU A 55 -34.27 -5.21 -12.08
N ARG A 56 -33.20 -4.99 -12.85
CA ARG A 56 -32.98 -3.75 -13.63
C ARG A 56 -31.87 -3.87 -14.68
N TYR A 57 -31.76 -2.87 -15.56
CA TYR A 57 -30.59 -2.67 -16.42
C TYR A 57 -29.78 -1.45 -15.98
N ASP A 58 -28.48 -1.66 -15.86
CA ASP A 58 -27.51 -0.59 -15.60
C ASP A 58 -26.71 -0.33 -16.88
N TYR A 59 -26.71 0.89 -17.39
CA TYR A 59 -25.93 1.29 -18.56
C TYR A 59 -24.77 2.19 -18.17
N VAL A 60 -23.61 1.97 -18.77
CA VAL A 60 -22.45 2.86 -18.67
C VAL A 60 -22.21 3.46 -20.04
N PHE A 61 -22.16 4.78 -20.12
CA PHE A 61 -21.81 5.48 -21.35
C PHE A 61 -20.60 6.36 -21.08
N THR A 62 -19.60 6.26 -21.93
CA THR A 62 -18.41 7.10 -21.86
C THR A 62 -18.26 7.90 -23.14
N TRP A 63 -18.16 9.22 -22.99
CA TRP A 63 -17.93 10.16 -24.07
C TRP A 63 -16.54 10.75 -24.01
N GLU A 64 -15.94 10.92 -25.17
CA GLU A 64 -14.72 11.69 -25.37
C GLU A 64 -15.08 13.12 -25.78
N GLN A 65 -14.45 14.11 -25.15
CA GLN A 65 -14.61 15.51 -25.53
C GLN A 65 -13.90 15.78 -26.86
N GLU A 66 -14.64 16.30 -27.83
CA GLU A 66 -14.08 16.70 -29.11
C GLU A 66 -13.19 17.95 -28.97
N GLY A 67 -12.14 18.00 -29.79
CA GLY A 67 -11.18 19.11 -29.79
C GLY A 67 -10.20 19.13 -28.60
N PHE A 68 -10.35 18.26 -27.61
CA PHE A 68 -9.36 18.09 -26.53
C PHE A 68 -8.50 16.85 -26.76
N ARG A 69 -7.21 17.05 -27.01
CA ARG A 69 -6.23 15.96 -27.11
C ARG A 69 -4.84 16.43 -26.68
N VAL A 70 -4.20 15.68 -25.79
CA VAL A 70 -2.80 15.90 -25.39
C VAL A 70 -2.00 14.66 -25.79
N LYS A 71 -1.34 14.74 -26.95
CA LYS A 71 -0.77 13.57 -27.65
C LYS A 71 -1.84 12.51 -27.92
N ASP A 72 -1.84 11.42 -27.17
CA ASP A 72 -2.80 10.33 -27.28
C ASP A 72 -3.80 10.31 -26.13
N ALA A 73 -3.65 11.19 -25.13
CA ALA A 73 -4.59 11.31 -24.02
C ALA A 73 -5.80 12.15 -24.42
N THR A 74 -7.00 11.68 -24.06
CA THR A 74 -8.27 12.33 -24.37
C THR A 74 -9.08 12.58 -23.10
N TYR A 75 -9.94 13.60 -23.10
CA TYR A 75 -10.76 13.92 -21.93
C TYR A 75 -12.08 13.15 -22.00
N ARG A 76 -12.34 12.30 -21.02
CA ARG A 76 -13.51 11.41 -21.00
C ARG A 76 -14.46 11.72 -19.86
N ARG A 77 -15.75 11.54 -20.12
CA ARG A 77 -16.83 11.67 -19.14
C ARG A 77 -17.67 10.41 -19.17
N THR A 78 -17.93 9.85 -18.00
CA THR A 78 -18.73 8.63 -17.86
C THR A 78 -19.99 8.93 -17.07
N VAL A 79 -21.14 8.53 -17.61
CA VAL A 79 -22.44 8.57 -16.95
C VAL A 79 -22.93 7.12 -16.80
N VAL A 80 -23.34 6.75 -15.59
CA VAL A 80 -23.97 5.44 -15.33
C VAL A 80 -25.44 5.66 -15.02
N ILE A 81 -26.30 4.97 -15.77
CA ILE A 81 -27.74 4.89 -15.51
C ILE A 81 -28.00 3.60 -14.75
N GLN A 82 -28.66 3.70 -13.60
CA GLN A 82 -29.03 2.58 -12.74
C GLN A 82 -30.55 2.45 -12.71
N GLY A 83 -31.12 1.51 -13.47
CA GLY A 83 -32.57 1.26 -13.42
C GLY A 83 -33.44 2.48 -13.75
N GLY A 84 -32.94 3.42 -14.56
CA GLY A 84 -33.65 4.64 -14.95
C GLY A 84 -33.11 5.93 -14.36
N ASP A 85 -32.34 5.87 -13.27
CA ASP A 85 -31.78 7.05 -12.62
C ASP A 85 -30.29 7.23 -12.92
N VAL A 86 -29.79 8.46 -12.89
CA VAL A 86 -28.35 8.72 -13.00
C VAL A 86 -27.67 8.32 -11.68
N GLY A 87 -26.98 7.19 -11.70
CA GLY A 87 -26.31 6.62 -10.53
C GLY A 87 -24.84 7.05 -10.37
N ARG A 88 -24.17 7.47 -11.44
CA ARG A 88 -22.78 7.95 -11.34
C ARG A 88 -22.46 8.94 -12.45
N TYR A 89 -21.65 9.93 -12.10
CA TYR A 89 -20.97 10.81 -13.04
C TYR A 89 -19.50 10.92 -12.66
N SER A 90 -18.60 10.92 -13.65
CA SER A 90 -17.18 11.21 -13.43
C SER A 90 -16.51 11.73 -14.69
N GLU A 91 -15.56 12.65 -14.52
CA GLU A 91 -14.71 13.19 -15.60
C GLU A 91 -13.24 12.85 -15.32
N TYR A 92 -12.49 12.46 -16.35
CA TYR A 92 -11.08 12.08 -16.21
C TYR A 92 -10.30 12.23 -17.52
N LEU A 93 -8.97 12.30 -17.41
CA LEU A 93 -8.08 12.21 -18.56
C LEU A 93 -7.79 10.74 -18.85
N HIS A 94 -8.25 10.22 -19.99
CA HIS A 94 -7.89 8.88 -20.46
C HIS A 94 -6.46 8.88 -20.93
N VAL A 95 -5.60 8.14 -20.23
CA VAL A 95 -4.21 7.94 -20.58
C VAL A 95 -4.07 6.57 -21.23
N PRO A 96 -3.61 6.48 -22.50
CA PRO A 96 -3.52 5.21 -23.21
C PRO A 96 -2.73 4.15 -22.44
N GLU A 97 -3.21 2.90 -22.47
CA GLU A 97 -2.57 1.80 -21.76
C GLU A 97 -1.07 1.68 -22.11
N ARG A 98 -0.73 1.84 -23.40
CA ARG A 98 0.65 1.79 -23.89
C ARG A 98 1.56 2.79 -23.18
N TRP A 99 1.13 4.05 -23.05
CA TRP A 99 1.92 5.08 -22.37
C TRP A 99 2.11 4.74 -20.90
N THR A 100 1.04 4.29 -20.22
CA THR A 100 1.10 3.89 -18.80
C THR A 100 2.13 2.77 -18.58
N ARG A 101 2.17 1.78 -19.49
CA ARG A 101 3.16 0.69 -19.46
C ARG A 101 4.58 1.16 -19.73
N GLU A 102 4.78 2.01 -20.73
CA GLU A 102 6.09 2.60 -21.03
C GLU A 102 6.60 3.44 -19.85
N TYR A 103 5.72 4.19 -19.19
CA TYR A 103 6.03 4.95 -17.98
C TYR A 103 6.40 4.05 -16.80
N GLN A 104 5.63 2.98 -16.55
CA GLN A 104 5.95 1.98 -15.53
C GLN A 104 7.30 1.29 -15.80
N ARG A 105 7.61 0.98 -17.06
CA ARG A 105 8.91 0.42 -17.47
C ARG A 105 10.04 1.38 -17.14
N LEU A 106 9.90 2.65 -17.48
CA LEU A 106 10.89 3.69 -17.15
C LEU A 106 11.09 3.81 -15.63
N ARG A 107 10.03 3.64 -14.83
CA ARG A 107 10.10 3.61 -13.36
C ARG A 107 10.69 2.32 -12.76
N SER A 108 10.79 1.22 -13.52
CA SER A 108 11.33 -0.04 -12.97
C SER A 108 12.78 0.07 -12.48
N ALA A 109 13.58 0.96 -13.09
CA ALA A 109 14.93 1.23 -12.64
C ALA A 109 14.96 1.94 -11.27
N ASN A 110 14.06 2.92 -11.08
CA ASN A 110 13.85 3.62 -9.81
C ASN A 110 13.58 2.63 -8.67
N GLU A 111 12.66 1.69 -8.89
CA GLU A 111 12.32 0.64 -7.93
C GLU A 111 13.49 -0.32 -7.66
N LEU A 112 14.28 -0.68 -8.67
CA LEU A 112 15.45 -1.53 -8.51
C LEU A 112 16.50 -0.87 -7.59
N TYR A 113 16.80 0.42 -7.82
CA TYR A 113 17.76 1.13 -6.98
C TYR A 113 17.26 1.27 -5.53
N ALA A 114 15.97 1.53 -5.34
CA ALA A 114 15.37 1.55 -4.01
C ALA A 114 15.42 0.17 -3.33
N ALA A 115 15.15 -0.91 -4.06
CA ALA A 115 15.22 -2.27 -3.53
C ALA A 115 16.63 -2.65 -3.04
N ILE A 116 17.67 -2.25 -3.79
CA ILE A 116 19.06 -2.43 -3.35
C ILE A 116 19.33 -1.65 -2.05
N ALA A 117 18.85 -0.40 -1.95
CA ALA A 117 18.99 0.39 -0.73
C ALA A 117 18.24 -0.21 0.46
N TRP A 118 17.03 -0.75 0.26
CA TRP A 118 16.28 -1.48 1.28
C TRP A 118 17.01 -2.72 1.76
N ALA A 119 17.67 -3.47 0.87
CA ALA A 119 18.51 -4.61 1.27
C ALA A 119 19.69 -4.17 2.15
N LEU A 120 20.35 -3.05 1.82
CA LEU A 120 21.42 -2.48 2.65
C LEU A 120 20.90 -1.94 3.99
N PHE A 121 19.71 -1.34 3.99
CA PHE A 121 19.05 -0.88 5.22
C PHE A 121 18.67 -2.05 6.14
N ALA A 122 18.25 -3.20 5.58
CA ALA A 122 17.99 -4.41 6.36
C ALA A 122 19.25 -4.89 7.11
N VAL A 123 20.43 -4.79 6.48
CA VAL A 123 21.72 -5.07 7.16
C VAL A 123 21.95 -4.10 8.33
N LEU A 124 21.61 -2.82 8.16
CA LEU A 124 21.70 -1.83 9.24
C LEU A 124 20.72 -2.15 10.40
N ILE A 125 19.51 -2.64 10.11
CA ILE A 125 18.54 -3.09 11.13
C ILE A 125 19.13 -4.24 11.96
N VAL A 126 19.70 -5.26 11.31
CA VAL A 126 20.35 -6.38 12.01
C VAL A 126 21.51 -5.88 12.88
N ALA A 127 22.31 -4.94 12.37
CA ALA A 127 23.39 -4.34 13.13
C ALA A 127 22.88 -3.53 14.34
N ALA A 128 21.76 -2.81 14.20
CA ALA A 128 21.11 -2.09 15.30
C ALA A 128 20.69 -3.04 16.42
N ILE A 129 20.07 -4.17 16.07
CA ILE A 129 19.67 -5.21 17.03
C ILE A 129 20.90 -5.76 17.75
N ALA A 130 21.99 -6.07 17.04
CA ALA A 130 23.22 -6.57 17.63
C ALA A 130 23.84 -5.55 18.61
N VAL A 131 23.88 -4.27 18.23
CA VAL A 131 24.36 -3.18 19.10
C VAL A 131 23.46 -3.01 20.32
N LEU A 132 22.14 -3.06 20.14
CA LEU A 132 21.17 -2.99 21.22
C LEU A 132 21.38 -4.12 22.23
N VAL A 133 21.43 -5.38 21.77
CA VAL A 133 21.68 -6.56 22.65
C VAL A 133 22.97 -6.38 23.45
N ARG A 134 24.03 -5.86 22.83
CA ARG A 134 25.28 -5.57 23.53
C ARG A 134 25.11 -4.45 24.58
N ALA A 135 24.46 -3.35 24.22
CA ALA A 135 24.23 -2.23 25.12
C ALA A 135 23.34 -2.63 26.32
N LEU A 136 22.38 -3.54 26.10
CA LEU A 136 21.54 -4.13 27.15
C LEU A 136 22.37 -4.97 28.12
N ARG A 137 23.21 -5.88 27.60
CA ARG A 137 24.09 -6.72 28.44
C ARG A 137 25.03 -5.88 29.31
N ARG A 138 25.44 -4.72 28.81
CA ARG A 138 26.33 -3.79 29.52
C ARG A 138 25.61 -2.75 30.36
N ARG A 139 24.28 -2.79 30.41
CA ARG A 139 23.44 -1.81 31.13
C ARG A 139 23.77 -0.36 30.77
N GLU A 140 24.12 -0.14 29.51
CA GLU A 140 24.54 1.18 29.04
C GLU A 140 23.33 2.09 28.81
N ILE A 141 22.10 1.58 28.67
CA ILE A 141 20.95 2.39 28.25
C ILE A 141 20.15 2.93 29.44
N ARG A 142 19.96 4.26 29.51
CA ARG A 142 18.98 4.89 30.39
C ARG A 142 17.62 4.96 29.71
N TRP A 143 16.71 4.07 30.11
CA TRP A 143 15.43 3.87 29.42
C TRP A 143 14.44 5.01 29.57
N THR A 144 14.20 5.51 30.78
CA THR A 144 13.14 6.48 31.06
C THR A 144 13.16 7.71 30.14
N PRO A 145 14.29 8.44 29.97
CA PRO A 145 14.29 9.61 29.12
C PRO A 145 14.22 9.24 27.62
N LEU A 146 14.70 8.06 27.24
CA LEU A 146 14.62 7.58 25.85
C LEU A 146 13.18 7.19 25.48
N LEU A 147 12.48 6.50 26.38
CA LEU A 147 11.06 6.16 26.27
C LEU A 147 10.19 7.41 26.24
N ALA A 148 10.54 8.46 26.99
CA ALA A 148 9.82 9.73 26.93
C ALA A 148 9.91 10.38 25.53
N VAL A 149 11.11 10.43 24.94
CA VAL A 149 11.31 10.99 23.59
C VAL A 149 10.61 10.14 22.53
N CYS A 150 10.87 8.82 22.51
CA CYS A 150 10.27 7.94 21.50
C CYS A 150 8.75 7.78 21.70
N GLY A 151 8.28 7.86 22.94
CA GLY A 151 6.85 7.87 23.28
C GLY A 151 6.14 9.13 22.81
N ALA A 152 6.79 10.30 22.88
CA ALA A 152 6.24 11.53 22.30
C ALA A 152 6.11 11.43 20.77
N VAL A 153 7.09 10.81 20.09
CA VAL A 153 7.02 10.54 18.65
C VAL A 153 5.86 9.58 18.33
N GLY A 154 5.73 8.49 19.11
CA GLY A 154 4.59 7.58 19.01
C GLY A 154 3.25 8.27 19.23
N ALA A 155 3.14 9.17 20.21
CA ALA A 155 1.93 9.94 20.45
C ALA A 155 1.58 10.88 19.29
N VAL A 156 2.56 11.53 18.66
CA VAL A 156 2.34 12.32 17.44
C VAL A 156 1.82 11.44 16.30
N ALA A 157 2.35 10.23 16.14
CA ALA A 157 1.82 9.26 15.18
C ALA A 157 0.36 8.87 15.48
N VAL A 158 -0.01 8.60 16.75
CA VAL A 158 -1.41 8.33 17.13
C VAL A 158 -2.32 9.49 16.76
N LEU A 159 -1.94 10.71 17.15
CA LEU A 159 -2.74 11.91 16.90
C LEU A 159 -2.92 12.14 15.40
N ASN A 160 -1.86 11.96 14.62
CA ASN A 160 -1.95 12.07 13.17
C ASN A 160 -2.85 10.99 12.56
N GLU A 161 -2.77 9.75 13.02
CA GLU A 161 -3.63 8.68 12.52
C GLU A 161 -5.11 8.98 12.78
N TRP A 162 -5.43 9.50 13.96
CA TRP A 162 -6.80 9.92 14.27
C TRP A 162 -7.22 11.19 13.52
N ASN A 163 -6.27 12.03 13.13
CA ASN A 163 -6.54 13.16 12.24
C ASN A 163 -6.99 12.73 10.83
N LEU A 164 -6.60 11.51 10.42
CA LEU A 164 -6.96 10.88 9.15
C LEU A 164 -8.32 10.14 9.22
N LEU A 165 -9.04 10.20 10.35
CA LEU A 165 -10.35 9.56 10.52
C LEU A 165 -11.36 9.87 9.40
N PRO A 166 -11.46 11.09 8.85
CA PRO A 166 -12.37 11.37 7.73
C PRO A 166 -12.15 10.46 6.51
N PHE A 167 -10.91 10.04 6.22
CA PHE A 167 -10.62 9.13 5.10
C PHE A 167 -11.06 7.69 5.39
N TYR A 168 -10.97 7.26 6.64
CA TYR A 168 -11.49 5.97 7.07
C TYR A 168 -13.02 5.93 7.00
N VAL A 169 -13.68 7.06 7.27
CA VAL A 169 -15.14 7.20 7.09
C VAL A 169 -15.51 7.17 5.61
N ASP A 170 -14.77 7.88 4.75
CA ASP A 170 -15.00 7.91 3.30
C ASP A 170 -14.86 6.52 2.65
N SER A 171 -13.89 5.73 3.11
CA SER A 171 -13.64 4.36 2.65
C SER A 171 -14.41 3.28 3.41
N MET A 172 -15.32 3.67 4.31
CA MET A 172 -16.04 2.74 5.17
C MET A 172 -16.94 1.79 4.37
N PRO A 173 -16.80 0.45 4.53
CA PRO A 173 -17.76 -0.49 3.98
C PRO A 173 -19.15 -0.26 4.58
N THR A 174 -20.18 -0.17 3.74
CA THR A 174 -21.58 -0.02 4.19
C THR A 174 -22.15 -1.28 4.85
N SER A 175 -21.35 -2.33 5.01
CA SER A 175 -21.65 -3.50 5.84
C SER A 175 -21.24 -3.33 7.31
N SER A 176 -20.41 -2.34 7.64
CA SER A 176 -19.96 -2.04 9.01
C SER A 176 -20.86 -1.01 9.69
N THR A 177 -20.88 -0.98 11.03
CA THR A 177 -21.46 0.14 11.78
C THR A 177 -20.42 1.24 11.97
N PHE A 178 -20.89 2.50 12.05
CA PHE A 178 -20.01 3.65 12.23
C PHE A 178 -19.16 3.53 13.52
N GLY A 179 -19.78 3.10 14.63
CA GLY A 179 -19.07 2.91 15.91
C GLY A 179 -17.97 1.86 15.85
N GLU A 180 -18.17 0.77 15.09
CA GLU A 180 -17.15 -0.28 14.89
C GLU A 180 -15.97 0.24 14.07
N MET A 181 -16.25 0.98 12.99
CA MET A 181 -15.21 1.62 12.17
C MET A 181 -14.40 2.64 12.99
N VAL A 182 -15.05 3.48 13.79
CA VAL A 182 -14.36 4.43 14.69
C VAL A 182 -13.50 3.67 15.71
N ALA A 183 -14.02 2.63 16.35
CA ALA A 183 -13.25 1.83 17.31
C ALA A 183 -12.01 1.18 16.67
N LEU A 184 -12.15 0.57 15.49
CA LEU A 184 -11.05 -0.01 14.73
C LEU A 184 -10.02 1.03 14.31
N SER A 185 -10.46 2.22 13.89
CA SER A 185 -9.57 3.33 13.52
C SER A 185 -8.79 3.85 14.73
N LEU A 186 -9.44 3.95 15.89
CA LEU A 186 -8.78 4.35 17.12
C LEU A 186 -7.70 3.34 17.54
N LEU A 187 -8.03 2.04 17.49
CA LEU A 187 -7.09 0.95 17.77
C LEU A 187 -5.94 0.91 16.75
N SER A 188 -6.23 1.11 15.47
CA SER A 188 -5.21 1.22 14.42
C SER A 188 -4.24 2.37 14.71
N GLY A 189 -4.75 3.55 15.11
CA GLY A 189 -3.92 4.66 15.56
C GLY A 189 -3.01 4.33 16.73
N LEU A 190 -3.50 3.62 17.74
CA LEU A 190 -2.66 3.13 18.83
C LEU A 190 -1.58 2.16 18.32
N GLY A 191 -1.94 1.25 17.42
CA GLY A 191 -1.02 0.31 16.77
C GLY A 191 0.09 1.03 16.00
N THR A 192 -0.27 2.03 15.19
CA THR A 192 0.67 2.89 14.45
C THR A 192 1.60 3.64 15.41
N GLY A 193 1.07 4.20 16.50
CA GLY A 193 1.88 4.86 17.53
C GLY A 193 2.89 3.94 18.21
N VAL A 194 2.46 2.72 18.58
CA VAL A 194 3.35 1.68 19.15
C VAL A 194 4.41 1.26 18.14
N GLY A 195 4.04 1.10 16.87
CA GLY A 195 4.96 0.78 15.78
C GLY A 195 6.05 1.83 15.61
N TYR A 196 5.68 3.11 15.54
CA TYR A 196 6.65 4.21 15.45
C TYR A 196 7.53 4.32 16.69
N LEU A 197 6.95 4.19 17.90
CA LEU A 197 7.71 4.15 19.14
C LEU A 197 8.77 3.06 19.06
N ALA A 198 8.40 1.83 18.73
CA ALA A 198 9.31 0.69 18.67
C ALA A 198 10.42 0.89 17.62
N TYR A 199 10.06 1.35 16.42
CA TYR A 199 10.98 1.61 15.32
C TYR A 199 12.03 2.67 15.67
N VAL A 200 11.60 3.81 16.21
CA VAL A 200 12.48 4.91 16.60
C VAL A 200 13.29 4.54 17.85
N LEU A 201 12.70 3.84 18.81
CA LEU A 201 13.38 3.39 20.03
C LEU A 201 14.52 2.41 19.72
N LEU A 202 14.33 1.48 18.76
CA LEU A 202 15.38 0.55 18.34
C LEU A 202 16.63 1.31 17.87
N ALA A 203 16.45 2.26 16.96
CA ALA A 203 17.53 3.09 16.44
C ALA A 203 18.13 3.99 17.52
N ALA A 204 17.29 4.62 18.34
CA ALA A 204 17.72 5.54 19.38
C ALA A 204 18.52 4.84 20.48
N ALA A 205 18.07 3.66 20.93
CA ALA A 205 18.74 2.90 21.98
C ALA A 205 20.12 2.41 21.56
N ALA A 206 20.22 1.86 20.34
CA ALA A 206 21.50 1.46 19.76
C ALA A 206 22.40 2.68 19.46
N GLY A 207 21.82 3.74 18.90
CA GLY A 207 22.50 4.96 18.51
C GLY A 207 23.07 5.74 19.70
N VAL A 208 22.32 5.92 20.78
CA VAL A 208 22.81 6.64 21.98
C VAL A 208 23.98 5.92 22.64
N ALA A 209 24.03 4.58 22.62
CA ALA A 209 25.20 3.83 23.10
C ALA A 209 26.46 4.13 22.27
N LEU A 210 26.34 4.17 20.95
CA LEU A 210 27.46 4.48 20.06
C LEU A 210 27.83 5.97 20.04
N TYR A 211 26.84 6.85 20.17
CA TYR A 211 27.03 8.30 20.18
C TYR A 211 27.83 8.74 21.40
N ARG A 212 27.58 8.15 22.57
CA ARG A 212 28.38 8.40 23.77
C ARG A 212 29.84 8.04 23.59
N TRP A 213 30.11 6.91 22.96
CA TRP A 213 31.48 6.47 22.68
C TRP A 213 32.18 7.37 21.65
N SER A 214 31.49 7.74 20.58
CA SER A 214 32.09 8.48 19.47
C SER A 214 32.17 10.00 19.68
N ALA A 215 31.36 10.54 20.60
CA ALA A 215 31.23 11.97 20.85
C ALA A 215 30.91 12.28 22.34
N PRO A 216 31.84 11.99 23.27
CA PRO A 216 31.60 12.14 24.72
C PRO A 216 31.33 13.58 25.17
N GLU A 217 31.86 14.56 24.46
CA GLU A 217 31.73 15.99 24.76
C GLU A 217 30.48 16.65 24.16
N ARG A 218 29.57 15.85 23.57
CA ARG A 218 28.31 16.33 22.99
C ARG A 218 27.15 16.19 23.96
N LEU A 219 26.15 17.05 23.81
CA LEU A 219 24.88 17.00 24.52
C LEU A 219 24.22 15.63 24.33
N ALA A 220 23.87 14.97 25.43
CA ALA A 220 23.23 13.67 25.39
C ALA A 220 21.80 13.79 24.86
N LEU A 221 21.44 12.98 23.85
CA LEU A 221 20.11 12.98 23.23
C LEU A 221 18.95 12.97 24.26
N PRO A 222 18.98 12.14 25.32
CA PRO A 222 17.87 12.09 26.28
C PRO A 222 17.73 13.38 27.12
N LYS A 223 18.74 14.26 27.11
CA LYS A 223 18.74 15.54 27.83
C LYS A 223 18.42 16.75 26.93
N VAL A 224 18.50 16.60 25.61
CA VAL A 224 18.28 17.67 24.63
C VAL A 224 16.96 18.40 24.86
N PHE A 225 15.86 17.64 25.00
CA PHE A 225 14.50 18.18 25.12
C PHE A 225 14.13 18.59 26.55
N SER A 226 15.06 18.51 27.51
CA SER A 226 14.83 19.01 28.86
C SER A 226 14.96 20.54 28.91
N ALA A 227 14.29 21.18 29.86
CA ALA A 227 14.41 22.64 30.05
C ALA A 227 15.88 23.08 30.21
N ARG A 228 16.73 22.27 30.85
CA ARG A 228 18.17 22.55 30.98
C ARG A 228 18.92 22.37 29.66
N GLY A 229 18.63 21.30 28.91
CA GLY A 229 19.23 21.03 27.60
C GLY A 229 19.01 22.17 26.61
N LEU A 230 17.79 22.72 26.55
CA LEU A 230 17.43 23.86 25.70
C LEU A 230 18.21 25.15 26.04
N GLN A 231 18.79 25.27 27.23
CA GLN A 231 19.54 26.45 27.68
C GLN A 231 21.04 26.37 27.32
N THR A 232 21.48 25.26 26.74
CA THR A 232 22.91 25.05 26.44
C THR A 232 23.36 25.77 25.18
N ARG A 233 24.65 26.12 25.13
CA ARG A 233 25.29 26.68 23.93
C ARG A 233 25.23 25.72 22.74
N GLU A 234 25.35 24.42 22.99
CA GLU A 234 25.28 23.40 21.95
C GLU A 234 23.90 23.34 21.32
N PHE A 235 22.82 23.36 22.12
CA PHE A 235 21.46 23.43 21.60
C PHE A 235 21.28 24.65 20.69
N PHE A 236 21.67 25.85 21.15
CA PHE A 236 21.57 27.08 20.37
C PHE A 236 22.32 26.99 19.03
N ARG A 237 23.60 26.56 19.07
CA ARG A 237 24.41 26.43 17.86
C ARG A 237 23.86 25.37 16.90
N GLY A 238 23.37 24.25 17.44
CA GLY A 238 22.73 23.20 16.67
C GLY A 238 21.47 23.69 15.98
N ALA A 239 20.57 24.35 16.71
CA ALA A 239 19.33 24.88 16.15
C ALA A 239 19.57 25.94 15.06
N VAL A 240 20.47 26.90 15.29
CA VAL A 240 20.81 27.91 14.26
C VAL A 240 21.49 27.27 13.05
N ALA A 241 22.41 26.33 13.25
CA ALA A 241 23.06 25.62 12.16
C ALA A 241 22.07 24.76 11.35
N GLY A 242 21.13 24.10 12.02
CA GLY A 242 20.07 23.32 11.39
C GLY A 242 19.14 24.18 10.55
N LEU A 243 18.70 25.33 11.07
CA LEU A 243 17.89 26.30 10.33
C LEU A 243 18.63 26.87 9.11
N GLY A 244 19.90 27.25 9.28
CA GLY A 244 20.73 27.71 8.16
C GLY A 244 20.92 26.62 7.10
N PHE A 245 21.12 25.37 7.53
CA PHE A 245 21.25 24.23 6.64
C PHE A 245 19.91 23.90 5.93
N ALA A 246 18.75 24.16 6.55
CA ALA A 246 17.46 24.05 5.88
C ALA A 246 17.33 25.05 4.72
N GLY A 247 17.71 26.31 4.94
CA GLY A 247 17.79 27.29 3.86
C GLY A 247 18.72 26.84 2.71
N ALA A 248 19.90 26.32 3.06
CA ALA A 248 20.86 25.80 2.08
C ALA A 248 20.34 24.56 1.32
N HIS A 249 19.66 23.64 2.01
CA HIS A 249 19.04 22.47 1.40
C HIS A 249 17.96 22.88 0.39
N MET A 250 17.08 23.82 0.75
CA MET A 250 16.05 24.32 -0.17
C MET A 250 16.66 24.94 -1.44
N ALA A 251 17.68 25.78 -1.27
CA ALA A 251 18.42 26.37 -2.39
C ALA A 251 19.13 25.31 -3.25
N TYR A 252 19.69 24.27 -2.62
CA TYR A 252 20.32 23.16 -3.31
C TYR A 252 19.32 22.38 -4.17
N VAL A 253 18.14 22.03 -3.66
CA VAL A 253 17.12 21.28 -4.43
C VAL A 253 16.70 22.08 -5.67
N VAL A 254 16.41 23.37 -5.49
CA VAL A 254 16.06 24.26 -6.61
C VAL A 254 17.20 24.33 -7.63
N GLY A 255 18.44 24.57 -7.17
CA GLY A 255 19.61 24.62 -8.05
C GLY A 255 19.88 23.30 -8.77
N PHE A 256 19.74 22.16 -8.08
CA PHE A 256 19.97 20.82 -8.59
C PHE A 256 19.04 20.51 -9.77
N TYR A 257 17.74 20.81 -9.66
CA TYR A 257 16.80 20.58 -10.76
C TYR A 257 16.90 21.63 -11.87
N LEU A 258 17.16 22.90 -11.56
CA LEU A 258 17.37 23.93 -12.59
C LEU A 258 18.60 23.63 -13.46
N LEU A 259 19.68 23.14 -12.84
CA LEU A 259 20.88 22.72 -13.56
C LEU A 259 20.67 21.35 -14.23
N GLY A 260 20.10 20.39 -13.50
CA GLY A 260 19.86 19.04 -13.97
C GLY A 260 19.00 18.99 -15.24
N LYS A 261 18.04 19.90 -15.38
CA LYS A 261 17.23 20.04 -16.61
C LYS A 261 18.09 20.22 -17.86
N ARG A 262 19.27 20.85 -17.76
CA ARG A 262 20.23 20.99 -18.88
C ARG A 262 20.91 19.67 -19.26
N PHE A 263 20.93 18.70 -18.35
CA PHE A 263 21.52 17.37 -18.52
C PHE A 263 20.45 16.28 -18.69
N GLY A 264 19.21 16.65 -18.99
CA GLY A 264 18.12 15.70 -19.20
C GLY A 264 17.49 15.14 -17.92
N VAL A 265 17.76 15.73 -16.74
CA VAL A 265 17.02 15.40 -15.53
C VAL A 265 15.58 15.86 -15.68
N TRP A 266 14.66 14.94 -15.43
CA TRP A 266 13.23 15.21 -15.48
C TRP A 266 12.57 14.76 -14.19
N THR A 267 11.69 15.60 -13.65
CA THR A 267 10.82 15.28 -12.53
C THR A 267 9.38 15.53 -12.98
N PRO A 268 8.46 14.55 -12.85
CA PRO A 268 7.06 14.83 -13.09
C PRO A 268 6.54 15.80 -12.02
N GLN A 269 5.53 16.58 -12.40
CA GLN A 269 4.73 17.35 -11.46
C GLN A 269 3.68 16.42 -10.89
N ASP A 270 3.65 16.27 -9.57
CA ASP A 270 2.67 15.45 -8.86
C ASP A 270 2.15 16.23 -7.66
N VAL A 271 0.85 16.15 -7.40
CA VAL A 271 0.21 16.79 -6.26
C VAL A 271 0.05 15.73 -5.17
N GLY A 272 1.14 15.51 -4.43
CA GLY A 272 1.20 14.42 -3.45
C GLY A 272 0.29 14.58 -2.22
N TYR A 273 -0.24 15.78 -1.98
CA TYR A 273 -1.03 16.11 -0.79
C TYR A 273 -2.23 17.00 -1.16
N SER A 274 -3.24 16.44 -1.83
CA SER A 274 -4.49 17.16 -2.12
C SER A 274 -5.51 17.06 -0.98
N ASP A 275 -5.55 15.91 -0.33
CA ASP A 275 -6.70 15.56 0.51
C ASP A 275 -6.49 15.93 1.97
N VAL A 276 -5.27 16.27 2.39
CA VAL A 276 -4.91 16.63 3.78
C VAL A 276 -5.74 17.81 4.31
N LEU A 277 -6.24 18.67 3.42
CA LEU A 277 -7.19 19.75 3.74
C LEU A 277 -8.51 19.22 4.33
N SER A 278 -8.87 17.97 4.07
CA SER A 278 -10.06 17.28 4.57
C SER A 278 -9.89 16.69 5.98
N THR A 279 -8.72 16.84 6.59
CA THR A 279 -8.47 16.39 7.97
C THR A 279 -9.06 17.35 9.01
N ALA A 280 -9.32 16.85 10.23
CA ALA A 280 -9.88 17.66 11.31
C ALA A 280 -8.93 18.79 11.79
N ALA A 281 -7.62 18.54 11.72
CA ALA A 281 -6.55 19.46 12.07
C ALA A 281 -5.50 19.50 10.94
N PRO A 282 -5.68 20.34 9.90
CA PRO A 282 -4.78 20.42 8.75
C PRO A 282 -3.32 20.74 9.09
N TRP A 283 -3.05 21.41 10.22
CA TRP A 283 -1.70 21.70 10.71
C TRP A 283 -1.00 20.48 11.32
N LEU A 284 -1.75 19.51 11.84
CA LEU A 284 -1.17 18.37 12.56
C LEU A 284 -0.42 17.44 11.62
N TYR A 285 -0.89 17.29 10.38
CA TYR A 285 -0.28 16.45 9.37
C TYR A 285 1.15 16.86 8.98
N PRO A 286 1.43 18.08 8.48
CA PRO A 286 2.79 18.51 8.15
C PRO A 286 3.71 18.49 9.39
N MET A 287 3.19 18.80 10.57
CA MET A 287 3.96 18.71 11.82
C MET A 287 4.34 17.25 12.12
N ALA A 288 3.39 16.32 12.01
CA ALA A 288 3.61 14.91 12.24
C ALA A 288 4.62 14.34 11.25
N VAL A 289 4.46 14.62 9.94
CA VAL A 289 5.43 14.19 8.91
C VAL A 289 6.85 14.66 9.28
N GLY A 290 7.02 15.95 9.61
CA GLY A 290 8.32 16.47 9.98
C GLY A 290 8.91 15.83 11.25
N VAL A 291 8.10 15.54 12.27
CA VAL A 291 8.58 14.87 13.51
C VAL A 291 8.95 13.42 13.23
N LEU A 292 8.09 12.68 12.51
CA LEU A 292 8.27 11.26 12.24
C LEU A 292 9.48 11.03 11.32
N ALA A 293 9.60 11.78 10.23
CA ALA A 293 10.73 11.68 9.30
C ALA A 293 12.04 12.08 9.97
N SER A 294 12.10 13.26 10.62
CA SER A 294 13.33 13.72 11.28
C SER A 294 13.80 12.78 12.38
N THR A 295 12.92 12.28 13.23
CA THR A 295 13.36 11.39 14.33
C THR A 295 13.75 10.01 13.83
N SER A 296 12.98 9.42 12.92
CA SER A 296 13.30 8.09 12.40
C SER A 296 14.61 8.10 11.60
N GLU A 297 14.72 8.97 10.61
CA GLU A 297 15.84 8.94 9.67
C GLU A 297 17.13 9.45 10.30
N GLU A 298 17.06 10.47 11.16
CA GLU A 298 18.27 10.95 11.87
C GLU A 298 18.77 9.93 12.89
N PHE A 299 17.88 9.18 13.54
CA PHE A 299 18.31 8.16 14.49
C PHE A 299 18.96 6.97 13.76
N TRP A 300 18.41 6.53 12.63
CA TRP A 300 18.97 5.44 11.85
C TRP A 300 20.30 5.80 11.18
N PHE A 301 20.34 6.91 10.44
CA PHE A 301 21.48 7.20 9.57
C PHE A 301 22.55 8.02 10.27
N ARG A 302 22.20 8.97 11.14
CA ARG A 302 23.17 9.87 11.77
C ARG A 302 23.57 9.38 13.17
N LEU A 303 22.60 9.14 14.04
CA LEU A 303 22.87 8.72 15.42
C LEU A 303 23.42 7.28 15.51
N LEU A 304 22.93 6.37 14.66
CA LEU A 304 23.34 4.97 14.67
C LEU A 304 24.42 4.67 13.61
N ALA A 305 24.11 4.83 12.32
CA ALA A 305 24.98 4.31 11.26
C ALA A 305 26.35 5.01 11.19
N ILE A 306 26.41 6.34 11.32
CA ILE A 306 27.69 7.07 11.29
C ILE A 306 28.63 6.61 12.44
N PRO A 307 28.24 6.65 13.73
CA PRO A 307 29.09 6.14 14.81
C PRO A 307 29.47 4.66 14.66
N LEU A 308 28.54 3.83 14.19
CA LEU A 308 28.76 2.40 13.96
C LEU A 308 29.86 2.18 12.91
N LEU A 309 29.71 2.79 11.73
CA LEU A 309 30.66 2.63 10.64
C LEU A 309 31.99 3.30 10.96
N LYS A 310 32.00 4.44 11.68
CA LYS A 310 33.23 5.08 12.14
C LYS A 310 34.05 4.14 13.04
N ARG A 311 33.39 3.34 13.88
CA ARG A 311 34.04 2.34 14.74
C ARG A 311 34.73 1.23 13.95
N TYR A 312 34.11 0.73 12.88
CA TYR A 312 34.62 -0.41 12.11
C TYR A 312 35.54 0.00 10.95
N LEU A 313 35.16 1.01 10.17
CA LEU A 313 35.90 1.47 9.01
C LEU A 313 37.06 2.40 9.37
N LYS A 314 37.06 2.96 10.60
CA LYS A 314 38.04 3.94 11.10
C LYS A 314 38.20 5.18 10.20
N SER A 315 37.23 5.46 9.33
CA SER A 315 37.21 6.58 8.40
C SER A 315 35.93 7.38 8.58
N SER A 316 36.06 8.65 8.97
CA SER A 316 34.92 9.56 9.07
C SER A 316 34.27 9.84 7.71
N TRP A 317 35.05 9.81 6.63
CA TRP A 317 34.53 10.00 5.27
C TRP A 317 33.62 8.85 4.87
N LEU A 318 34.09 7.60 4.96
CA LEU A 318 33.28 6.43 4.59
C LEU A 318 32.08 6.25 5.52
N ALA A 319 32.25 6.56 6.81
CA ALA A 319 31.17 6.50 7.78
C ALA A 319 30.06 7.52 7.52
N VAL A 320 30.32 8.59 6.77
CA VAL A 320 29.29 9.55 6.30
C VAL A 320 28.76 9.16 4.92
N LEU A 321 29.66 8.83 3.99
CA LEU A 321 29.32 8.58 2.59
C LEU A 321 28.36 7.39 2.42
N ILE A 322 28.66 6.26 3.06
CA ILE A 322 27.87 5.03 2.92
C ILE A 322 26.42 5.24 3.40
N PRO A 323 26.15 5.65 4.65
CA PRO A 323 24.77 5.80 5.11
C PRO A 323 24.05 6.95 4.39
N ALA A 324 24.76 7.98 3.95
CA ALA A 324 24.17 9.05 3.15
C ALA A 324 23.58 8.56 1.82
N PHE A 325 24.32 7.73 1.08
CA PHE A 325 23.82 7.18 -0.19
C PHE A 325 22.85 6.03 0.01
N VAL A 326 22.98 5.21 1.06
CA VAL A 326 21.91 4.25 1.40
C VAL A 326 20.61 4.99 1.67
N TRP A 327 20.66 6.04 2.49
CA TRP A 327 19.52 6.90 2.77
C TRP A 327 18.96 7.57 1.51
N GLY A 328 19.83 8.14 0.67
CA GLY A 328 19.41 8.77 -0.58
C GLY A 328 18.70 7.81 -1.53
N PHE A 329 19.28 6.61 -1.74
CA PHE A 329 18.70 5.62 -2.64
C PHE A 329 17.45 4.93 -2.09
N LEU A 330 17.15 5.00 -0.77
CA LEU A 330 15.82 4.61 -0.26
C LEU A 330 14.70 5.47 -0.85
N HIS A 331 15.02 6.67 -1.36
CA HIS A 331 14.10 7.57 -2.04
C HIS A 331 14.15 7.42 -3.57
N ALA A 332 14.88 6.44 -4.12
CA ALA A 332 15.01 6.31 -5.57
C ALA A 332 13.71 5.88 -6.27
N ASN A 333 12.72 5.36 -5.54
CA ASN A 333 11.41 4.93 -6.04
C ASN A 333 10.50 6.08 -6.52
N TYR A 334 10.81 7.33 -6.13
CA TYR A 334 10.14 8.49 -6.70
C TYR A 334 10.40 8.59 -8.21
N PRO A 335 9.49 9.19 -8.99
CA PRO A 335 9.50 9.06 -10.45
C PRO A 335 10.52 9.92 -11.21
N GLN A 336 11.56 10.47 -10.55
CA GLN A 336 12.57 11.29 -11.22
C GLN A 336 13.43 10.47 -12.18
N GLN A 337 13.85 11.09 -13.27
CA GLN A 337 14.67 10.49 -14.31
C GLN A 337 15.99 11.23 -14.52
N PRO A 338 17.09 10.52 -14.81
CA PRO A 338 17.21 9.05 -14.86
C PRO A 338 17.00 8.41 -13.47
N GLY A 339 16.58 7.15 -13.40
CA GLY A 339 16.05 6.55 -12.15
C GLY A 339 16.94 6.56 -10.90
N TYR A 340 18.24 6.82 -11.04
CA TYR A 340 19.18 6.99 -9.92
C TYR A 340 19.27 8.42 -9.39
N ILE A 341 18.71 9.42 -10.10
CA ILE A 341 19.00 10.83 -9.88
C ILE A 341 18.53 11.31 -8.50
N ARG A 342 17.38 10.82 -8.03
CA ARG A 342 16.85 11.13 -6.70
C ARG A 342 17.77 10.58 -5.60
N GLY A 343 18.34 9.39 -5.84
CA GLY A 343 19.34 8.79 -4.95
C GLY A 343 20.61 9.62 -4.83
N ILE A 344 21.08 10.20 -5.94
CA ILE A 344 22.23 11.11 -5.95
C ILE A 344 21.91 12.42 -5.25
N GLU A 345 20.78 13.04 -5.59
CA GLU A 345 20.33 14.30 -5.01
C GLU A 345 20.29 14.23 -3.49
N VAL A 346 19.52 13.27 -2.96
CA VAL A 346 19.31 13.06 -1.52
C VAL A 346 20.59 12.51 -0.87
N GLY A 347 21.39 11.71 -1.58
CA GLY A 347 22.68 11.23 -1.11
C GLY A 347 23.66 12.36 -0.81
N ILE A 348 23.77 13.36 -1.69
CA ILE A 348 24.61 14.55 -1.48
C ILE A 348 24.14 15.34 -0.26
N ILE A 349 22.82 15.51 -0.10
CA ILE A 349 22.21 16.10 1.10
C ILE A 349 22.57 15.28 2.34
N GLY A 350 22.53 13.95 2.25
CA GLY A 350 22.91 13.03 3.31
C GLY A 350 24.37 13.20 3.75
N VAL A 351 25.29 13.42 2.79
CA VAL A 351 26.71 13.68 3.08
C VAL A 351 26.85 14.99 3.85
N ALA A 352 26.20 16.05 3.39
CA ALA A 352 26.22 17.35 4.04
C ALA A 352 25.56 17.30 5.44
N ALA A 353 24.47 16.55 5.60
CA ALA A 353 23.82 16.29 6.90
C ALA A 353 24.72 15.47 7.84
N GLY A 354 25.49 14.50 7.31
CA GLY A 354 26.47 13.77 8.09
C GLY A 354 27.63 14.65 8.59
N TRP A 355 28.09 15.59 7.76
CA TRP A 355 29.01 16.64 8.20
C TRP A 355 28.40 17.54 9.28
N LEU A 356 27.14 17.97 9.09
CA LEU A 356 26.40 18.77 10.05
C LEU A 356 26.30 18.06 11.40
N PHE A 357 25.98 16.76 11.40
CA PHE A 357 25.93 15.90 12.59
C PHE A 357 27.29 15.83 13.29
N LEU A 358 28.38 15.55 12.57
CA LEU A 358 29.71 15.45 13.18
C LEU A 358 30.17 16.80 13.77
N ARG A 359 29.78 17.91 13.15
CA ARG A 359 30.21 19.27 13.54
C ARG A 359 29.36 19.89 14.65
N PHE A 360 28.04 19.69 14.62
CA PHE A 360 27.07 20.39 15.48
C PHE A 360 26.19 19.45 16.33
N GLY A 361 26.30 18.14 16.16
CA GLY A 361 25.55 17.14 16.92
C GLY A 361 24.14 16.88 16.37
N ILE A 362 23.44 15.94 17.01
CA ILE A 362 22.12 15.44 16.58
C ILE A 362 21.03 16.53 16.53
N VAL A 363 21.11 17.56 17.39
CA VAL A 363 20.14 18.66 17.41
C VAL A 363 20.09 19.39 16.06
N ALA A 364 21.25 19.60 15.43
CA ALA A 364 21.32 20.32 14.18
C ALA A 364 20.60 19.58 13.05
N THR A 365 20.74 18.25 12.98
CA THR A 365 20.09 17.48 11.93
C THR A 365 18.60 17.28 12.19
N LEU A 366 18.18 17.09 13.45
CA LEU A 366 16.75 17.05 13.81
C LEU A 366 16.03 18.36 13.45
N VAL A 367 16.63 19.50 13.79
CA VAL A 367 16.06 20.82 13.46
C VAL A 367 15.99 21.03 11.96
N TRP A 368 17.07 20.74 11.24
CA TRP A 368 17.12 20.84 9.78
C TRP A 368 16.02 20.01 9.11
N HIS A 369 15.98 18.72 9.43
CA HIS A 369 15.13 17.75 8.77
C HIS A 369 13.66 18.05 9.03
N TYR A 370 13.29 18.29 10.30
CA TYR A 370 11.95 18.73 10.66
C TYR A 370 11.54 19.97 9.87
N THR A 371 12.42 20.98 9.79
CA THR A 371 12.11 22.25 9.12
C THR A 371 11.82 22.04 7.64
N ILE A 372 12.62 21.24 6.95
CA ILE A 372 12.44 20.98 5.52
C ILE A 372 11.10 20.29 5.25
N ASP A 373 10.83 19.20 5.95
CA ASP A 373 9.62 18.42 5.70
C ASP A 373 8.36 19.19 6.11
N ALA A 374 8.39 19.83 7.28
CA ALA A 374 7.28 20.63 7.76
C ALA A 374 6.96 21.79 6.79
N VAL A 375 7.98 22.47 6.26
CA VAL A 375 7.80 23.58 5.29
C VAL A 375 7.33 23.06 3.94
N LEU A 376 7.97 22.02 3.39
CA LEU A 376 7.62 21.46 2.08
C LEU A 376 6.19 20.91 2.06
N VAL A 377 5.80 20.14 3.09
CA VAL A 377 4.44 19.63 3.21
C VAL A 377 3.46 20.76 3.50
N SER A 378 3.87 21.86 4.16
CA SER A 378 3.00 23.03 4.37
C SER A 378 2.77 23.88 3.12
N THR A 379 3.47 23.66 2.00
CA THR A 379 3.29 24.45 0.76
C THR A 379 1.85 24.45 0.27
N MET A 380 1.16 23.30 0.30
CA MET A 380 -0.27 23.21 -0.01
C MET A 380 -1.16 24.10 0.89
N LEU A 381 -0.79 24.27 2.17
CA LEU A 381 -1.55 25.10 3.11
C LEU A 381 -1.38 26.58 2.80
N PHE A 382 -0.21 26.97 2.26
CA PHE A 382 0.04 28.34 1.80
C PHE A 382 -0.71 28.64 0.49
N GLU A 383 -0.81 27.66 -0.41
CA GLU A 383 -1.51 27.79 -1.69
C GLU A 383 -3.05 27.79 -1.53
N ALA A 384 -3.57 27.20 -0.45
CA ALA A 384 -4.99 27.23 -0.13
C ALA A 384 -5.52 28.68 0.00
N GLN A 385 -6.74 28.92 -0.49
CA GLN A 385 -7.36 30.26 -0.45
C GLN A 385 -7.79 30.69 0.97
N GLY A 386 -8.06 29.75 1.87
CA GLY A 386 -8.52 30.03 3.24
C GLY A 386 -7.40 30.57 4.15
N TRP A 387 -7.67 31.66 4.88
CA TRP A 387 -6.70 32.28 5.80
C TRP A 387 -6.25 31.33 6.93
N HIS A 388 -7.14 30.45 7.39
CA HIS A 388 -6.84 29.51 8.47
C HIS A 388 -5.83 28.45 8.03
N PHE A 389 -5.88 27.97 6.78
CA PHE A 389 -4.87 27.07 6.22
C PHE A 389 -3.50 27.75 6.15
N ARG A 390 -3.45 28.99 5.68
CA ARG A 390 -2.19 29.76 5.64
C ARG A 390 -1.60 29.95 7.04
N LEU A 391 -2.45 30.28 8.03
CA LEU A 391 -2.03 30.38 9.42
C LEU A 391 -1.51 29.04 9.96
N SER A 392 -2.19 27.92 9.67
CA SER A 392 -1.71 26.58 9.98
C SER A 392 -0.32 26.30 9.40
N GLY A 393 -0.09 26.62 8.12
CA GLY A 393 1.22 26.48 7.48
C GLY A 393 2.31 27.32 8.16
N ILE A 394 1.99 28.57 8.55
CA ILE A 394 2.93 29.45 9.27
C ILE A 394 3.28 28.86 10.63
N LEU A 395 2.27 28.45 11.41
CA LEU A 395 2.46 27.92 12.76
C LEU A 395 3.34 26.67 12.77
N VAL A 396 3.11 25.76 11.83
CA VAL A 396 3.88 24.51 11.73
C VAL A 396 5.31 24.79 11.26
N SER A 397 5.48 25.61 10.22
CA SER A 397 6.80 26.00 9.71
C SER A 397 7.63 26.75 10.76
N ALA A 398 6.97 27.55 11.61
CA ALA A 398 7.61 28.32 12.67
C ALA A 398 7.74 27.57 14.01
N ALA A 399 7.17 26.37 14.16
CA ALA A 399 7.15 25.65 15.43
C ALA A 399 8.55 25.38 15.99
N VAL A 400 9.52 25.14 15.10
CA VAL A 400 10.94 24.93 15.45
C VAL A 400 11.60 26.17 16.08
N LEU A 401 11.03 27.36 15.87
CA LEU A 401 11.51 28.61 16.47
C LEU A 401 11.12 28.73 17.95
N ALA A 402 10.09 28.02 18.42
CA ALA A 402 9.66 28.07 19.82
C ALA A 402 10.76 27.65 20.82
N PRO A 403 11.41 26.47 20.67
CA PRO A 403 12.50 26.08 21.59
C PRO A 403 13.74 26.97 21.45
N LEU A 404 14.01 27.53 20.26
CA LEU A 404 15.07 28.52 20.06
C LEU A 404 14.75 29.86 20.77
N GLY A 405 13.50 30.32 20.70
CA GLY A 405 13.00 31.50 21.41
C GLY A 405 13.09 31.33 22.92
N TYR A 406 12.74 30.15 23.45
CA TYR A 406 12.93 29.80 24.85
C TYR A 406 14.41 29.85 25.25
N CYS A 407 15.30 29.27 24.44
CA CYS A 407 16.75 29.33 24.66
C CYS A 407 17.25 30.78 24.77
N LEU A 408 16.87 31.64 23.81
CA LEU A 408 17.24 33.06 23.78
C LEU A 408 16.68 33.86 24.96
N TRP A 409 15.42 33.59 25.34
CA TRP A 409 14.80 34.22 26.52
C TRP A 409 15.55 33.86 27.80
N ARG A 410 15.89 32.58 27.99
CA ARG A 410 16.67 32.12 29.15
C ARG A 410 18.09 32.67 29.15
N TYR A 411 18.74 32.73 27.99
CA TYR A 411 20.05 33.38 27.83
C TYR A 411 20.01 34.83 28.32
N ARG A 412 19.00 35.61 27.87
CA ARG A 412 18.83 37.00 28.32
C ARG A 412 18.56 37.13 29.82
N ARG A 413 17.74 36.24 30.39
CA ARG A 413 17.43 36.23 31.83
C ARG A 413 18.63 35.84 32.71
N ARG A 414 19.53 34.98 32.22
CA ARG A 414 20.69 34.46 32.98
C ARG A 414 22.01 35.15 32.66
N GLY A 415 22.09 35.97 31.61
CA GLY A 415 23.32 36.60 31.16
C GLY A 415 24.31 35.63 30.48
N GLY A 416 23.88 34.44 30.08
CA GLY A 416 24.77 33.41 29.53
C GLY A 416 24.08 32.09 29.22
N PHE A 417 24.80 31.21 28.51
CA PHE A 417 24.35 29.83 28.27
C PHE A 417 24.61 28.94 29.49
N LEU A 418 23.76 27.93 29.68
CA LEU A 418 23.99 26.92 30.70
C LEU A 418 25.16 26.01 30.29
N VAL A 419 26.11 25.82 31.21
CA VAL A 419 27.23 24.89 31.09
C VAL A 419 27.13 23.92 32.26
N GLU A 420 26.64 22.71 32.00
CA GLU A 420 26.53 21.64 33.00
C GLU A 420 27.12 20.36 32.38
N GLU A 421 28.16 19.80 33.00
CA GLU A 421 28.81 18.58 32.50
C GLU A 421 27.88 17.36 32.53
N GLU A 422 26.91 17.37 33.45
CA GLU A 422 25.87 16.34 33.61
C GLU A 422 24.97 16.16 32.37
N LEU A 423 24.94 17.17 31.48
CA LEU A 423 24.15 17.14 30.25
C LEU A 423 24.89 16.45 29.10
N LEU A 424 26.20 16.23 29.23
CA LEU A 424 27.03 15.65 28.18
C LEU A 424 26.94 14.12 28.15
N ASN A 425 27.21 13.55 26.97
CA ASN A 425 27.26 12.12 26.72
C ASN A 425 28.19 11.37 27.70
N ARG A 426 29.30 11.98 28.11
CA ARG A 426 30.23 11.39 29.09
C ARG A 426 29.65 11.21 30.48
N ALA A 427 28.71 12.08 30.91
CA ALA A 427 28.06 11.99 32.21
C ALA A 427 26.91 10.96 32.24
N GLU A 428 26.48 10.50 31.07
CA GLU A 428 25.57 9.38 30.87
C GLU A 428 26.31 8.03 30.82
N ALA A 429 27.64 8.01 31.02
CA ALA A 429 28.37 6.77 31.24
C ALA A 429 27.81 6.11 32.52
N PRO A 430 27.59 4.78 32.52
CA PRO A 430 27.30 4.11 33.79
C PRO A 430 28.45 4.41 34.75
N GLU A 431 28.14 4.70 36.02
CA GLU A 431 29.10 4.43 37.09
C GLU A 431 29.65 3.05 36.77
N VAL A 432 30.97 2.95 36.57
CA VAL A 432 31.61 1.64 36.52
C VAL A 432 31.14 0.98 37.78
N ALA A 433 30.18 0.05 37.65
CA ALA A 433 29.91 -0.88 38.71
C ALA A 433 31.26 -1.57 38.86
N ARG A 434 32.08 -1.08 39.80
CA ARG A 434 33.00 -1.94 40.53
C ARG A 434 32.14 -3.16 40.76
N GLU A 435 32.51 -4.27 40.14
CA GLU A 435 31.88 -5.54 40.43
C GLU A 435 32.01 -5.68 41.94
N ALA A 436 30.98 -5.28 42.68
CA ALA A 436 30.78 -5.79 44.01
C ALA A 436 30.78 -7.29 43.77
N PRO A 437 31.67 -8.06 44.43
CA PRO A 437 31.74 -9.50 44.23
C PRO A 437 30.31 -9.97 44.31
N VAL A 438 29.82 -10.58 43.22
CA VAL A 438 28.44 -11.02 43.11
C VAL A 438 28.23 -11.91 44.31
N ARG A 439 27.60 -11.39 45.36
CA ARG A 439 27.10 -12.21 46.42
C ARG A 439 26.06 -13.03 45.69
N GLN A 440 26.39 -14.30 45.44
CA GLN A 440 25.41 -15.27 45.01
C GLN A 440 24.39 -15.31 46.14
N VAL A 441 23.42 -14.42 46.10
CA VAL A 441 22.13 -14.67 46.69
C VAL A 441 21.66 -15.87 45.88
N PRO A 442 21.49 -17.06 46.49
CA PRO A 442 20.74 -18.10 45.83
C PRO A 442 19.38 -17.48 45.58
N GLY A 443 19.16 -16.97 44.37
CA GLY A 443 17.81 -16.68 43.93
C GLY A 443 17.13 -18.03 44.03
N ASP A 444 16.11 -18.13 44.88
CA ASP A 444 15.21 -19.27 44.79
C ASP A 444 14.90 -19.43 43.30
N PRO A 445 15.21 -20.60 42.71
CA PRO A 445 14.92 -20.80 41.30
C PRO A 445 13.48 -20.37 41.12
N ILE A 446 13.20 -19.50 40.15
CA ILE A 446 11.83 -19.10 39.82
C ILE A 446 11.10 -20.42 39.60
N ARG A 447 10.38 -20.88 40.64
CA ARG A 447 9.65 -22.13 40.59
C ARG A 447 8.50 -21.76 39.67
N GLY A 448 8.62 -22.11 38.39
CA GLY A 448 7.47 -22.11 37.52
C GLY A 448 6.36 -22.81 38.30
N ALA A 449 5.19 -22.18 38.41
CA ALA A 449 4.11 -22.64 39.29
C ALA A 449 3.67 -24.10 39.00
N TRP A 450 4.16 -24.67 37.88
CA TRP A 450 3.92 -26.00 37.39
C TRP A 450 5.25 -26.72 37.16
N PRO A 451 5.51 -27.86 37.83
CA PRO A 451 6.57 -28.78 37.46
C PRO A 451 6.56 -29.10 35.96
N VAL A 452 7.73 -29.11 35.30
CA VAL A 452 7.88 -29.35 33.84
C VAL A 452 7.19 -30.65 33.39
N ARG A 453 7.05 -31.65 34.27
CA ARG A 453 6.26 -32.87 34.02
C ARG A 453 4.79 -32.61 33.66
N TYR A 454 4.16 -31.56 34.19
CA TYR A 454 2.79 -31.20 33.81
C TYR A 454 2.73 -30.53 32.44
N LEU A 455 3.80 -29.86 32.01
CA LEU A 455 3.92 -29.41 30.62
C LEU A 455 4.07 -30.59 29.67
N TYR A 456 4.85 -31.62 30.04
CA TYR A 456 4.94 -32.85 29.25
C TYR A 456 3.63 -33.62 29.23
N LEU A 457 2.90 -33.72 30.35
CA LEU A 457 1.58 -34.34 30.41
C LEU A 457 0.53 -33.54 29.62
N ALA A 458 0.55 -32.21 29.70
CA ALA A 458 -0.32 -31.35 28.91
C ALA A 458 0.01 -31.44 27.41
N ALA A 459 1.30 -31.49 27.04
CA ALA A 459 1.72 -31.71 25.67
C ALA A 459 1.33 -33.10 25.17
N ALA A 460 1.48 -34.15 26.00
CA ALA A 460 1.06 -35.51 25.67
C ALA A 460 -0.47 -35.62 25.55
N ALA A 461 -1.22 -34.96 26.44
CA ALA A 461 -2.68 -34.88 26.37
C ALA A 461 -3.14 -34.07 25.15
N ALA A 462 -2.45 -32.98 24.80
CA ALA A 462 -2.73 -32.20 23.60
C ALA A 462 -2.38 -32.97 22.32
N LEU A 463 -1.29 -33.77 22.32
CA LEU A 463 -0.93 -34.67 21.22
C LEU A 463 -1.94 -35.81 21.09
N ALA A 464 -2.37 -36.41 22.21
CA ALA A 464 -3.41 -37.44 22.21
C ALA A 464 -4.75 -36.88 21.75
N ALA A 465 -5.15 -35.70 22.23
CA ALA A 465 -6.34 -35.00 21.76
C ALA A 465 -6.22 -34.66 20.27
N GLY A 466 -5.08 -34.12 19.83
CA GLY A 466 -4.80 -33.83 18.42
C GLY A 466 -4.79 -35.06 17.52
N TRP A 467 -4.42 -36.24 18.04
CA TRP A 467 -4.48 -37.51 17.32
C TRP A 467 -5.93 -38.04 17.17
N TRP A 468 -6.79 -37.75 18.15
CA TRP A 468 -8.19 -38.17 18.14
C TRP A 468 -9.10 -37.20 17.38
N VAL A 469 -8.71 -35.92 17.29
CA VAL A 469 -9.38 -34.93 16.44
C VAL A 469 -8.96 -35.18 15.00
N LYS A 470 -9.89 -35.70 14.18
CA LYS A 470 -9.75 -35.71 12.72
C LYS A 470 -10.40 -34.45 12.18
N PRO A 471 -9.67 -33.34 11.98
CA PRO A 471 -10.28 -32.14 11.42
C PRO A 471 -10.72 -32.43 9.99
N VAL A 472 -11.89 -31.93 9.59
CA VAL A 472 -12.23 -31.89 8.17
C VAL A 472 -11.31 -30.87 7.51
N VAL A 473 -10.54 -31.31 6.52
CA VAL A 473 -9.59 -30.47 5.79
C VAL A 473 -10.27 -29.98 4.52
N PHE A 474 -10.41 -28.67 4.39
CA PHE A 474 -10.96 -28.09 3.17
C PHE A 474 -9.98 -28.29 2.00
N GLY A 475 -10.45 -28.93 0.92
CA GLY A 475 -9.65 -29.17 -0.28
C GLY A 475 -8.84 -30.47 -0.28
N ASP A 476 -9.16 -31.43 0.59
CA ASP A 476 -8.55 -32.77 0.61
C ASP A 476 -8.74 -33.57 -0.71
N PHE A 477 -9.75 -33.22 -1.51
CA PHE A 477 -9.97 -33.72 -2.87
C PHE A 477 -8.94 -33.22 -3.92
N ILE A 478 -8.10 -32.24 -3.59
CA ILE A 478 -7.07 -31.74 -4.51
C ILE A 478 -5.85 -32.66 -4.47
N GLU A 479 -5.69 -33.49 -5.49
CA GLU A 479 -4.53 -34.37 -5.65
C GLU A 479 -3.63 -33.94 -6.83
N ILE A 480 -2.36 -33.60 -6.60
CA ILE A 480 -1.46 -33.23 -7.71
C ILE A 480 -1.02 -34.48 -8.46
N LYS A 481 -1.80 -34.88 -9.48
CA LYS A 481 -1.57 -36.10 -10.29
C LYS A 481 -0.54 -35.92 -11.40
N ILE A 482 -0.50 -34.73 -12.01
CA ILE A 482 0.44 -34.41 -13.09
C ILE A 482 1.57 -33.51 -12.58
N PRO A 483 2.84 -33.77 -12.96
CA PRO A 483 3.96 -32.93 -12.60
C PRO A 483 3.95 -31.61 -13.39
N ARG A 484 4.64 -30.60 -12.85
CA ARG A 484 4.81 -29.27 -13.46
C ARG A 484 5.22 -29.31 -14.94
N ALA A 485 6.14 -30.22 -15.30
CA ALA A 485 6.66 -30.32 -16.66
C ALA A 485 5.60 -30.84 -17.66
N GLU A 486 4.76 -31.77 -17.22
CA GLU A 486 3.69 -32.30 -18.05
C GLU A 486 2.58 -31.26 -18.26
N ALA A 487 2.21 -30.52 -17.22
CA ALA A 487 1.27 -29.41 -17.35
C ALA A 487 1.75 -28.35 -18.35
N LEU A 488 3.05 -28.03 -18.35
CA LEU A 488 3.65 -27.14 -19.35
C LEU A 488 3.50 -27.70 -20.76
N ARG A 489 3.79 -28.99 -20.97
CA ARG A 489 3.65 -29.64 -22.29
C ARG A 489 2.22 -29.59 -22.81
N ILE A 490 1.24 -29.85 -21.93
CA ILE A 490 -0.18 -29.76 -22.27
C ILE A 490 -0.56 -28.33 -22.64
N ALA A 491 -0.08 -27.36 -21.87
CA ALA A 491 -0.34 -25.95 -22.15
C ALA A 491 0.31 -25.49 -23.47
N ASP A 492 1.55 -25.91 -23.75
CA ASP A 492 2.27 -25.60 -24.99
C ASP A 492 1.50 -26.19 -26.19
N ALA A 493 0.98 -27.42 -26.07
CA ALA A 493 0.15 -28.04 -27.09
C ALA A 493 -1.18 -27.29 -27.31
N ALA A 494 -1.84 -26.85 -26.24
CA ALA A 494 -3.08 -26.08 -26.33
C ALA A 494 -2.88 -24.73 -27.03
N LEU A 495 -1.75 -24.07 -26.76
CA LEU A 495 -1.40 -22.81 -27.40
C LEU A 495 -1.02 -23.02 -28.89
N THR A 496 -0.28 -24.08 -29.20
CA THR A 496 0.04 -24.48 -30.59
C THR A 496 -1.24 -24.76 -31.40
N GLY A 497 -2.24 -25.41 -30.78
CA GLY A 497 -3.53 -25.66 -31.41
C GLY A 497 -4.31 -24.39 -31.79
N ARG A 498 -3.95 -23.24 -31.21
CA ARG A 498 -4.50 -21.91 -31.54
C ARG A 498 -3.63 -21.13 -32.55
N GLY A 499 -2.61 -21.77 -33.13
CA GLY A 499 -1.72 -21.15 -34.11
C GLY A 499 -0.59 -20.30 -33.52
N GLU A 500 -0.42 -20.33 -32.20
CA GLU A 500 0.64 -19.60 -31.49
C GLU A 500 1.86 -20.49 -31.26
N ASP A 501 3.07 -19.97 -31.45
CA ASP A 501 4.32 -20.69 -31.12
C ASP A 501 4.72 -20.42 -29.66
N PRO A 502 4.61 -21.42 -28.75
CA PRO A 502 4.95 -21.26 -27.34
C PRO A 502 6.41 -20.85 -27.09
N ALA A 503 7.33 -21.13 -28.02
CA ALA A 503 8.74 -20.77 -27.89
C ALA A 503 8.98 -19.26 -27.97
N THR A 504 8.07 -18.52 -28.60
CA THR A 504 8.13 -17.04 -28.69
C THR A 504 7.70 -16.33 -27.40
N TRP A 505 7.19 -17.08 -26.43
CA TRP A 505 6.63 -16.56 -25.17
C TRP A 505 7.51 -16.91 -23.97
N ARG A 506 7.61 -16.00 -22.99
CA ARG A 506 8.15 -16.35 -21.68
C ARG A 506 7.07 -17.08 -20.89
N ARG A 507 7.44 -18.23 -20.32
CA ARG A 507 6.53 -19.16 -19.64
C ARG A 507 6.75 -19.14 -18.14
N ALA A 508 5.67 -19.01 -17.37
CA ALA A 508 5.68 -19.19 -15.93
C ALA A 508 4.61 -20.21 -15.53
N VAL A 509 5.00 -21.21 -14.74
CA VAL A 509 4.11 -22.30 -14.30
C VAL A 509 3.97 -22.23 -12.79
N THR A 510 2.74 -22.09 -12.31
CA THR A 510 2.40 -22.19 -10.88
C THR A 510 1.20 -23.08 -10.66
N PHE A 511 1.07 -23.66 -9.47
CA PHE A 511 -0.12 -24.39 -9.08
C PHE A 511 -1.11 -23.43 -8.39
N LEU A 512 -2.39 -23.52 -8.74
CA LEU A 512 -3.47 -22.74 -8.17
C LEU A 512 -4.48 -23.69 -7.51
N PRO A 513 -4.56 -23.72 -6.16
CA PRO A 513 -5.62 -24.46 -5.47
C PRO A 513 -7.01 -23.93 -5.82
N ASN A 514 -7.14 -22.61 -5.99
CA ASN A 514 -8.38 -21.88 -6.29
C ASN A 514 -9.55 -22.25 -5.36
N LEU A 515 -9.27 -22.31 -4.06
CA LEU A 515 -10.24 -22.56 -3.00
C LEU A 515 -10.74 -21.22 -2.43
N SER A 516 -12.06 -21.07 -2.32
CA SER A 516 -12.70 -19.90 -1.72
C SER A 516 -13.12 -20.20 -0.28
N LEU A 517 -12.59 -19.41 0.67
CA LEU A 517 -13.00 -19.51 2.08
C LEU A 517 -14.47 -19.13 2.26
N GLU A 518 -14.95 -18.16 1.49
CA GLU A 518 -16.36 -17.71 1.51
C GLU A 518 -17.30 -18.85 1.08
N ASP A 519 -16.95 -19.55 0.00
CA ASP A 519 -17.73 -20.68 -0.52
C ASP A 519 -17.79 -21.80 0.51
N PHE A 520 -16.63 -22.18 1.06
CA PHE A 520 -16.56 -23.24 2.06
C PHE A 520 -17.36 -22.88 3.32
N GLU A 521 -17.17 -21.69 3.87
CA GLU A 521 -17.79 -21.32 5.13
C GLU A 521 -19.32 -21.20 5.02
N TYR A 522 -19.83 -20.67 3.91
CA TYR A 522 -21.28 -20.66 3.66
C TYR A 522 -21.85 -22.08 3.57
N LEU A 523 -21.22 -22.93 2.75
CA LEU A 523 -21.68 -24.30 2.54
C LEU A 523 -21.54 -25.14 3.81
N ARG A 524 -20.47 -24.94 4.59
CA ARG A 524 -20.24 -25.63 5.87
C ARG A 524 -21.33 -25.28 6.88
N GLN A 525 -21.69 -24.01 6.99
CA GLN A 525 -22.78 -23.56 7.88
C GLN A 525 -24.14 -24.12 7.45
N THR A 526 -24.35 -24.31 6.14
CA THR A 526 -25.66 -24.66 5.58
C THR A 526 -25.88 -26.18 5.42
N ALA A 527 -24.85 -26.92 5.02
CA ALA A 527 -24.93 -28.32 4.62
C ALA A 527 -23.91 -29.24 5.33
N GLY A 528 -23.04 -28.69 6.17
CA GLY A 528 -21.96 -29.43 6.84
C GLY A 528 -20.65 -29.47 6.03
N PRO A 529 -19.51 -29.72 6.71
CA PRO A 529 -18.17 -29.61 6.11
C PRO A 529 -17.89 -30.64 5.00
N GLU A 530 -18.37 -31.88 5.13
CA GLU A 530 -18.16 -32.92 4.10
C GLU A 530 -18.95 -32.60 2.82
N ALA A 531 -20.19 -32.12 2.98
CA ALA A 531 -20.99 -31.67 1.84
C ALA A 531 -20.37 -30.44 1.18
N ALA A 532 -19.80 -29.51 1.96
CA ALA A 532 -19.09 -28.35 1.44
C ALA A 532 -17.90 -28.75 0.56
N ASN A 533 -17.04 -29.68 1.02
CA ASN A 533 -15.92 -30.19 0.21
C ASN A 533 -16.41 -30.78 -1.11
N ARG A 534 -17.37 -31.71 -1.05
CA ARG A 534 -17.94 -32.35 -2.24
C ARG A 534 -18.55 -31.34 -3.22
N ILE A 535 -19.28 -30.34 -2.72
CA ILE A 535 -19.90 -29.31 -3.57
C ILE A 535 -18.82 -28.45 -4.23
N VAL A 536 -17.80 -28.02 -3.50
CA VAL A 536 -16.70 -27.22 -4.07
C VAL A 536 -15.96 -28.04 -5.14
N GLU A 537 -15.67 -29.31 -4.86
CA GLU A 537 -15.09 -30.25 -5.82
C GLU A 537 -15.96 -30.38 -7.09
N GLU A 538 -17.26 -30.59 -6.96
CA GLU A 538 -18.12 -30.82 -8.12
C GLU A 538 -18.45 -29.54 -8.90
N ARG A 539 -18.55 -28.40 -8.22
CA ARG A 539 -19.20 -27.18 -8.76
C ARG A 539 -18.26 -26.01 -9.01
N THR A 540 -17.02 -26.08 -8.55
CA THR A 540 -16.04 -25.00 -8.76
C THR A 540 -14.83 -25.47 -9.54
N PHE A 541 -14.11 -24.51 -10.11
CA PHE A 541 -12.83 -24.76 -10.73
C PHE A 541 -11.72 -24.72 -9.67
N HIS A 542 -10.94 -25.78 -9.51
CA HIS A 542 -9.94 -25.90 -8.44
C HIS A 542 -8.75 -26.77 -8.84
N GLY A 543 -7.66 -26.69 -8.07
CA GLY A 543 -6.54 -27.62 -8.12
C GLY A 543 -5.84 -27.73 -9.47
N VAL A 544 -5.52 -26.61 -10.12
CA VAL A 544 -5.01 -26.57 -11.49
C VAL A 544 -3.58 -26.05 -11.60
N TRP A 545 -2.87 -26.53 -12.62
CA TRP A 545 -1.66 -25.87 -13.07
C TRP A 545 -2.01 -24.68 -13.95
N TYR A 546 -1.46 -23.52 -13.63
CA TYR A 546 -1.57 -22.30 -14.41
C TYR A 546 -0.26 -22.01 -15.12
N VAL A 547 -0.33 -21.92 -16.44
CA VAL A 547 0.77 -21.59 -17.33
C VAL A 547 0.49 -20.24 -17.96
N ARG A 548 1.30 -19.24 -17.59
CA ARG A 548 1.25 -17.90 -18.15
C ARG A 548 2.28 -17.76 -19.27
N TYR A 549 1.84 -17.25 -20.41
CA TYR A 549 2.66 -16.91 -21.57
C TYR A 549 2.66 -15.39 -21.73
N VAL A 550 3.83 -14.78 -21.59
CA VAL A 550 3.95 -13.32 -21.60
C VAL A 550 5.11 -12.88 -22.51
N ARG A 551 4.89 -11.79 -23.24
CA ARG A 551 5.96 -11.01 -23.87
C ARG A 551 6.17 -9.74 -23.05
N PRO A 552 7.42 -9.44 -22.63
CA PRO A 552 7.66 -8.23 -21.86
C PRO A 552 7.14 -6.99 -22.57
N ILE A 553 6.42 -6.13 -21.83
CA ILE A 553 5.92 -4.80 -22.27
C ILE A 553 4.65 -4.87 -23.14
N GLU A 554 4.26 -6.04 -23.64
CA GLU A 554 3.00 -6.22 -24.36
C GLU A 554 1.83 -6.44 -23.38
N ARG A 555 0.63 -5.92 -23.71
CA ARG A 555 -0.62 -6.23 -22.97
C ARG A 555 -1.07 -7.64 -23.24
N GLN A 556 -0.85 -8.10 -24.48
CA GLN A 556 -1.23 -9.42 -24.90
C GLN A 556 -0.56 -10.50 -24.06
N GLU A 557 -1.36 -11.39 -23.49
CA GLU A 557 -0.87 -12.59 -22.81
C GLU A 557 -1.85 -13.74 -22.94
N TRP A 558 -1.31 -14.95 -22.94
CA TRP A 558 -2.09 -16.18 -22.89
C TRP A 558 -1.98 -16.82 -21.52
N ARG A 559 -3.07 -17.40 -21.05
CA ARG A 559 -3.13 -18.09 -19.75
C ARG A 559 -3.80 -19.44 -19.93
N VAL A 560 -3.05 -20.51 -19.75
CA VAL A 560 -3.58 -21.86 -19.88
C VAL A 560 -3.69 -22.50 -18.50
N TYR A 561 -4.87 -23.06 -18.20
CA TYR A 561 -5.14 -23.76 -16.95
C TYR A 561 -5.36 -25.24 -17.24
N VAL A 562 -4.46 -26.05 -16.70
CA VAL A 562 -4.41 -27.49 -16.92
C VAL A 562 -4.92 -28.20 -15.67
N ARG A 563 -5.95 -29.03 -15.85
CA ARG A 563 -6.52 -29.84 -14.78
C ARG A 563 -5.66 -31.09 -14.51
N GLN A 564 -5.91 -31.70 -13.36
CA GLN A 564 -5.23 -32.92 -12.91
C GLN A 564 -5.49 -34.13 -13.83
N ASP A 565 -6.56 -34.09 -14.63
CA ASP A 565 -6.91 -35.08 -15.65
C ASP A 565 -6.07 -34.95 -16.95
N GLY A 566 -5.14 -33.99 -17.01
CA GLY A 566 -4.27 -33.79 -18.16
C GLY A 566 -4.88 -32.98 -19.29
N ARG A 567 -6.05 -32.33 -19.09
CA ARG A 567 -6.71 -31.48 -20.09
C ARG A 567 -6.43 -30.00 -19.86
N ALA A 568 -6.19 -29.25 -20.94
CA ALA A 568 -6.22 -27.78 -20.92
C ALA A 568 -7.67 -27.32 -20.79
N TYR A 569 -8.13 -27.18 -19.56
CA TYR A 569 -9.52 -26.87 -19.25
C TYR A 569 -9.93 -25.46 -19.72
N ARG A 570 -9.00 -24.52 -19.65
CA ARG A 570 -9.23 -23.12 -20.00
C ARG A 570 -7.99 -22.51 -20.62
N VAL A 571 -8.19 -21.74 -21.68
CA VAL A 571 -7.16 -20.93 -22.33
C VAL A 571 -7.70 -19.51 -22.41
N ASP A 572 -7.19 -18.61 -21.59
CA ASP A 572 -7.57 -17.20 -21.64
C ASP A 572 -6.64 -16.44 -22.59
N HIS A 573 -7.22 -15.54 -23.37
CA HIS A 573 -6.52 -14.55 -24.18
C HIS A 573 -6.81 -13.16 -23.62
N LEU A 574 -5.77 -12.43 -23.22
CA LEU A 574 -5.93 -11.05 -22.78
C LEU A 574 -5.52 -10.11 -23.91
N LEU A 575 -6.44 -9.24 -24.35
CA LEU A 575 -6.23 -8.24 -25.39
C LEU A 575 -6.08 -6.82 -24.82
N ALA A 576 -5.43 -5.94 -25.58
CA ALA A 576 -5.41 -4.50 -25.30
C ALA A 576 -6.77 -3.86 -25.64
N GLU A 577 -7.04 -2.68 -25.05
CA GLU A 577 -8.30 -1.96 -25.30
C GLU A 577 -8.49 -1.53 -26.78
N THR A 578 -7.40 -1.39 -27.53
CA THR A 578 -7.39 -0.97 -28.94
C THR A 578 -7.28 -2.13 -29.93
N ASP A 579 -7.11 -3.36 -29.44
CA ASP A 579 -6.99 -4.52 -30.32
C ASP A 579 -8.32 -4.74 -31.06
N PRO A 580 -8.27 -4.99 -32.39
CA PRO A 580 -9.46 -5.24 -33.18
C PRO A 580 -10.11 -6.57 -32.78
N GLY A 581 -11.42 -6.64 -32.98
CA GLY A 581 -12.20 -7.86 -32.79
C GLY A 581 -13.58 -7.69 -33.42
N ALA A 582 -14.37 -8.75 -33.46
CA ALA A 582 -15.71 -8.67 -34.01
C ALA A 582 -16.62 -7.73 -33.19
N ASP A 583 -17.61 -7.16 -33.86
CA ASP A 583 -18.72 -6.42 -33.25
C ASP A 583 -20.01 -7.18 -33.53
N LEU A 584 -20.14 -8.34 -32.87
CA LEU A 584 -21.26 -9.24 -33.11
C LEU A 584 -22.54 -8.73 -32.44
N PRO A 585 -23.71 -8.96 -33.04
CA PRO A 585 -24.99 -8.95 -32.34
C PRO A 585 -25.01 -9.94 -31.16
N GLU A 586 -25.85 -9.67 -30.16
CA GLU A 586 -25.90 -10.47 -28.93
C GLU A 586 -26.30 -11.92 -29.18
N ASP A 587 -27.21 -12.16 -30.12
CA ASP A 587 -27.67 -13.50 -30.50
C ASP A 587 -26.56 -14.33 -31.16
N GLU A 588 -25.75 -13.73 -32.03
CA GLU A 588 -24.58 -14.38 -32.63
C GLU A 588 -23.48 -14.66 -31.59
N ALA A 589 -23.24 -13.71 -30.69
CA ALA A 589 -22.30 -13.88 -29.58
C ALA A 589 -22.78 -14.97 -28.62
N LEU A 590 -24.07 -15.00 -28.27
CA LEU A 590 -24.67 -16.02 -27.42
C LEU A 590 -24.62 -17.40 -28.07
N ALA A 591 -24.85 -17.51 -29.38
CA ALA A 591 -24.70 -18.76 -30.12
C ALA A 591 -23.25 -19.27 -30.07
N THR A 592 -22.27 -18.39 -30.27
CA THR A 592 -20.84 -18.72 -30.15
C THR A 592 -20.50 -19.21 -28.74
N ALA A 593 -21.04 -18.52 -27.73
CA ALA A 593 -20.85 -18.88 -26.33
C ALA A 593 -21.49 -20.25 -26.00
N HIS A 594 -22.69 -20.51 -26.52
CA HIS A 594 -23.40 -21.78 -26.37
C HIS A 594 -22.64 -22.94 -27.01
N ASP A 595 -22.13 -22.74 -28.23
CA ASP A 595 -21.31 -23.75 -28.93
C ASP A 595 -20.03 -24.06 -28.15
N TYR A 596 -19.34 -23.06 -27.60
CA TYR A 596 -18.17 -23.29 -26.75
C TYR A 596 -18.50 -24.09 -25.49
N VAL A 597 -19.57 -23.73 -24.77
CA VAL A 597 -19.94 -24.44 -23.52
C VAL A 597 -20.39 -25.87 -23.79
N THR A 598 -21.13 -26.11 -24.87
CA THR A 598 -21.66 -27.44 -25.20
C THR A 598 -20.63 -28.35 -25.85
N ARG A 599 -19.81 -27.85 -26.79
CA ARG A 599 -18.84 -28.66 -27.54
C ARG A 599 -17.49 -28.76 -26.84
N GLU A 600 -16.91 -27.64 -26.43
CA GLU A 600 -15.56 -27.61 -25.85
C GLU A 600 -15.58 -28.01 -24.37
N GLN A 601 -16.49 -27.43 -23.59
CA GLN A 601 -16.61 -27.72 -22.16
C GLN A 601 -17.47 -28.95 -21.86
N GLN A 602 -18.18 -29.49 -22.87
CA GLN A 602 -19.02 -30.68 -22.76
C GLN A 602 -20.08 -30.56 -21.65
N ILE A 603 -20.67 -29.37 -21.50
CA ILE A 603 -21.71 -29.08 -20.52
C ILE A 603 -23.05 -28.94 -21.25
N ASP A 604 -24.01 -29.76 -20.87
CA ASP A 604 -25.39 -29.62 -21.33
C ASP A 604 -26.04 -28.38 -20.69
N LEU A 605 -26.34 -27.38 -21.53
CA LEU A 605 -27.02 -26.15 -21.13
C LEU A 605 -28.53 -26.32 -20.94
N GLY A 606 -29.14 -27.47 -21.29
CA GLY A 606 -30.57 -27.72 -21.12
C GLY A 606 -31.07 -27.64 -19.67
N ARG A 607 -30.19 -27.86 -18.68
CA ARG A 607 -30.48 -27.69 -17.24
C ARG A 607 -30.12 -26.31 -16.70
N TYR A 608 -29.53 -25.44 -17.51
CA TYR A 608 -29.09 -24.11 -17.14
C TYR A 608 -30.01 -23.05 -17.71
N ARG A 609 -30.17 -21.95 -16.97
CA ARG A 609 -30.90 -20.77 -17.42
C ARG A 609 -29.93 -19.60 -17.53
N LEU A 610 -29.95 -18.86 -18.64
CA LEU A 610 -29.21 -17.61 -18.77
C LEU A 610 -29.80 -16.61 -17.75
N VAL A 611 -28.95 -16.08 -16.87
CA VAL A 611 -29.36 -15.15 -15.79
C VAL A 611 -28.70 -13.78 -15.89
N SER A 612 -27.70 -13.62 -16.75
CA SER A 612 -27.10 -12.34 -17.06
C SER A 612 -26.44 -12.40 -18.43
N SER A 613 -26.72 -11.38 -19.24
CA SER A 613 -26.03 -11.06 -20.47
C SER A 613 -25.52 -9.62 -20.39
N ASN A 614 -24.20 -9.45 -20.31
CA ASN A 614 -23.57 -8.13 -20.29
C ASN A 614 -22.81 -7.92 -21.59
N SER A 615 -22.73 -6.67 -22.04
CA SER A 615 -21.92 -6.30 -23.21
C SER A 615 -21.09 -5.06 -22.93
N GLU A 616 -19.92 -4.96 -23.55
CA GLU A 616 -19.02 -3.82 -23.53
C GLU A 616 -18.60 -3.48 -24.96
N LYS A 617 -19.18 -2.41 -25.51
CA LYS A 617 -18.81 -1.88 -26.82
C LYS A 617 -17.57 -1.00 -26.67
N ARG A 618 -16.45 -1.50 -27.18
CA ARG A 618 -15.19 -0.75 -27.32
C ARG A 618 -15.12 -0.10 -28.70
N GLU A 619 -14.09 0.72 -28.92
CA GLU A 619 -13.90 1.43 -30.20
C GLU A 619 -13.80 0.49 -31.42
N ARG A 620 -13.21 -0.70 -31.26
CA ARG A 620 -12.86 -1.61 -32.37
C ARG A 620 -13.37 -3.05 -32.21
N ARG A 621 -14.21 -3.31 -31.20
CA ARG A 621 -14.83 -4.62 -30.95
C ARG A 621 -15.97 -4.50 -29.95
N ARG A 622 -16.74 -5.57 -29.77
CA ARG A 622 -17.69 -5.71 -28.67
C ARG A 622 -17.40 -6.97 -27.89
N ASP A 623 -17.24 -6.82 -26.58
CA ASP A 623 -16.99 -7.92 -25.67
C ASP A 623 -18.31 -8.29 -24.96
N TYR A 624 -18.48 -9.56 -24.62
CA TYR A 624 -19.69 -10.07 -23.95
C TYR A 624 -19.33 -10.88 -22.72
N ASP A 625 -20.16 -10.81 -21.68
CA ASP A 625 -20.10 -11.68 -20.51
C ASP A 625 -21.45 -12.33 -20.28
N PHE A 626 -21.52 -13.65 -20.49
CA PHE A 626 -22.71 -14.44 -20.24
C PHE A 626 -22.58 -15.23 -18.94
N VAL A 627 -23.68 -15.31 -18.20
CA VAL A 627 -23.77 -16.11 -16.97
C VAL A 627 -25.01 -16.98 -17.01
N TRP A 628 -24.82 -18.29 -16.84
CA TRP A 628 -25.89 -19.25 -16.71
C TRP A 628 -25.93 -19.84 -15.31
N GLU A 629 -27.14 -20.08 -14.80
CA GLU A 629 -27.41 -20.65 -13.49
C GLU A 629 -28.00 -22.05 -13.63
N ASP A 630 -27.47 -23.00 -12.85
CA ASP A 630 -27.99 -24.36 -12.77
C ASP A 630 -29.35 -24.34 -12.05
N THR A 631 -30.41 -24.72 -12.77
CA THR A 631 -31.78 -24.67 -12.23
C THR A 631 -32.06 -25.77 -11.22
N GLN A 632 -31.25 -26.83 -11.19
CA GLN A 632 -31.43 -28.01 -10.35
C GLN A 632 -30.55 -27.96 -9.10
N PHE A 633 -29.56 -27.08 -9.04
CA PHE A 633 -28.67 -26.96 -7.88
C PHE A 633 -29.10 -25.84 -6.92
N ARG A 634 -29.25 -26.17 -5.65
CA ARG A 634 -29.48 -25.20 -4.56
C ARG A 634 -28.99 -25.76 -3.23
N VAL A 635 -28.21 -24.97 -2.49
CA VAL A 635 -27.88 -25.23 -1.08
C VAL A 635 -28.11 -23.95 -0.30
N GLY A 636 -29.12 -23.95 0.56
CA GLY A 636 -29.66 -22.71 1.14
C GLY A 636 -30.11 -21.76 0.02
N GLU A 637 -29.44 -20.63 -0.10
CA GLU A 637 -29.64 -19.64 -1.16
C GLU A 637 -28.49 -19.61 -2.19
N ALA A 638 -27.42 -20.37 -1.97
CA ALA A 638 -26.33 -20.47 -2.93
C ALA A 638 -26.77 -21.19 -4.22
N ARG A 639 -26.33 -20.64 -5.36
CA ARG A 639 -26.59 -21.16 -6.71
C ARG A 639 -25.29 -21.50 -7.41
N ALA A 640 -25.29 -22.55 -8.22
CA ALA A 640 -24.15 -22.88 -9.07
C ALA A 640 -24.30 -22.13 -10.41
N ARG A 641 -23.25 -21.44 -10.83
CA ARG A 641 -23.22 -20.67 -12.06
C ARG A 641 -21.99 -21.02 -12.90
N LEU A 642 -22.13 -20.86 -14.20
CA LEU A 642 -21.02 -20.83 -15.14
C LEU A 642 -21.03 -19.49 -15.87
N SER A 643 -19.85 -18.98 -16.19
CA SER A 643 -19.67 -17.71 -16.89
C SER A 643 -18.70 -17.89 -18.04
N LEU A 644 -19.02 -17.27 -19.16
CA LEU A 644 -18.15 -17.18 -20.33
C LEU A 644 -18.05 -15.72 -20.79
N SER A 645 -16.81 -15.25 -20.95
CA SER A 645 -16.51 -13.98 -21.60
C SER A 645 -16.05 -14.20 -23.03
N LEU A 646 -16.59 -13.42 -23.97
CA LEU A 646 -16.13 -13.33 -25.35
C LEU A 646 -15.42 -11.98 -25.56
N LEU A 647 -14.26 -12.00 -26.22
CA LEU A 647 -13.59 -10.80 -26.73
C LEU A 647 -13.84 -10.72 -28.23
N GLY A 648 -14.77 -9.87 -28.65
CA GLY A 648 -15.35 -9.99 -29.99
C GLY A 648 -16.04 -11.34 -30.19
N ASP A 649 -15.48 -12.15 -31.10
CA ASP A 649 -15.92 -13.49 -31.45
C ASP A 649 -15.11 -14.61 -30.76
N GLU A 650 -14.10 -14.26 -29.95
CA GLU A 650 -13.21 -15.25 -29.31
C GLU A 650 -13.63 -15.56 -27.86
N PRO A 651 -13.90 -16.84 -27.50
CA PRO A 651 -14.01 -17.25 -26.12
C PRO A 651 -12.70 -17.05 -25.35
N ALA A 652 -12.73 -16.15 -24.38
CA ALA A 652 -11.53 -15.68 -23.69
C ALA A 652 -11.48 -16.00 -22.20
N PHE A 653 -12.61 -16.25 -21.54
CA PHE A 653 -12.61 -16.60 -20.13
C PHE A 653 -13.80 -17.46 -19.76
N PHE A 654 -13.55 -18.67 -19.27
CA PHE A 654 -14.59 -19.57 -18.78
C PHE A 654 -14.40 -19.87 -17.29
N ARG A 655 -15.48 -19.93 -16.50
CA ARG A 655 -15.41 -20.43 -15.12
C ARG A 655 -16.72 -21.02 -14.64
N LYS A 656 -16.61 -21.96 -13.70
CA LYS A 656 -17.70 -22.40 -12.81
C LYS A 656 -17.48 -21.80 -11.42
N PHE A 657 -18.53 -21.29 -10.81
CA PHE A 657 -18.46 -20.64 -9.49
C PHE A 657 -19.80 -20.74 -8.75
N LEU A 658 -19.77 -20.49 -7.45
CA LEU A 658 -20.97 -20.40 -6.62
C LEU A 658 -21.36 -18.94 -6.44
N LYS A 659 -22.63 -18.61 -6.71
CA LYS A 659 -23.23 -17.33 -6.32
C LYS A 659 -23.77 -17.48 -4.90
N LEU A 660 -23.07 -16.88 -3.95
CA LEU A 660 -23.51 -16.80 -2.56
C LEU A 660 -24.48 -15.61 -2.37
N PRO A 661 -25.34 -15.64 -1.34
CA PRO A 661 -26.25 -14.53 -1.03
C PRO A 661 -25.47 -13.26 -0.69
N GLU A 662 -25.88 -12.13 -1.28
CA GLU A 662 -25.20 -10.84 -1.05
C GLU A 662 -25.24 -10.44 0.44
N GLU A 663 -26.38 -10.64 1.12
CA GLU A 663 -26.54 -10.32 2.54
C GLU A 663 -25.58 -11.13 3.42
N TRP A 664 -25.45 -12.43 3.16
CA TRP A 664 -24.50 -13.27 3.88
C TRP A 664 -23.06 -12.84 3.60
N LEU A 665 -22.69 -12.57 2.35
CA LEU A 665 -21.36 -12.09 1.99
C LEU A 665 -21.03 -10.76 2.67
N ARG A 666 -21.98 -9.83 2.74
CA ARG A 666 -21.83 -8.56 3.45
C ARG A 666 -21.63 -8.78 4.95
N ALA A 667 -22.39 -9.69 5.56
CA ALA A 667 -22.25 -10.05 6.97
C ALA A 667 -20.95 -10.83 7.28
N TYR A 668 -20.46 -11.61 6.32
CA TYR A 668 -19.22 -12.38 6.41
C TYR A 668 -17.99 -11.48 6.29
N ARG A 669 -17.96 -10.59 5.30
CA ARG A 669 -16.89 -9.63 5.05
C ARG A 669 -16.87 -8.46 6.01
N ARG A 670 -17.95 -8.26 6.78
CA ARG A 670 -17.99 -7.26 7.84
C ARG A 670 -16.81 -7.50 8.78
N PRO A 671 -15.87 -6.54 8.93
CA PRO A 671 -14.85 -6.60 9.96
C PRO A 671 -15.52 -6.86 11.30
N ARG A 672 -15.03 -7.82 12.08
CA ARG A 672 -15.54 -8.11 13.43
C ARG A 672 -14.42 -7.86 14.43
N LEU A 673 -14.74 -7.17 15.52
CA LEU A 673 -13.87 -7.04 16.70
C LEU A 673 -13.84 -8.32 17.58
N GLN A 674 -14.37 -9.46 17.12
CA GLN A 674 -14.61 -10.61 17.98
C GLN A 674 -13.33 -11.33 18.44
N GLN A 675 -13.08 -11.16 19.75
CA GLN A 675 -12.96 -12.16 20.84
C GLN A 675 -12.90 -13.64 20.45
#